data_AF-A0A9C9N0S8-F1
#
_entry.id   AF-A0A9C9N0S8-F1
#
_cell.length_a   1.000
_cell.length_b   1.000
_cell.length_c   1.000
_cell.angle_alpha   90.00
_cell.angle_beta   90.00
_cell.angle_gamma   90.00
#
_symmetry.space_group_name_H-M   'P 1'
#
loop_
_entity.id
_entity.type
_entity.pdbx_description
1 polymer ?
#
loop_
_entity_poly.entity_id
_entity_poly.type
_entity_poly.pdbx_seq_one_letter_code
_entity_poly.pdbx_strand_id
1 'polypeptide(L)'
;MPCKPKVLSLLNNHSQDSLDLVRLLMRILAVGLVFMTAVFLITICFSFYHLGNTILLGVYVQNINVGGLTPDEAVLLLTRELPNPETLGVDVKISGQTWPLSWADVGQSYDIDATVQSAYSVGRSATEKPSLLARLQDQNVTIMPVITPANPTLIRAYVAEIAAEVEIAPINAHFSLNLGEMIATSGQSGQCLEIETSVARIQQALAEGEPAVELIFYSIEPNVIEPEPARTQARGWLSQPFVLIINNSVVAELVEDQQTEFSISTEIISTWLEPRVTGQNIELYINEAAVEAWVEEIALQLTPEQSLDTTATLQNMLIALQAGEHQAEAQLRLTRGMYTVQLGDTLLGIALEFNTTVDELKVFNNLRSDLIITGQRLIIPSALTPELSREIVIGTPPTDIAVPDLPATHSINWREDLAVLVERINRLPEIHGEGFQVVYDESFIQAVNALDAAIPTLVDHQIVVGLMRILALLNDAHTNVRLSRWEDFQESAYPIQLQWFSDGLYVTAAQPGYEDLLALELVQIGRVPILQVMTLLAEIIPHENSYGLRAASTNYMLRPVILHALGLTADLTRAVFVFRNATDHTITRYLIADSPVIMQDRWVLAVPQQTSPLYLQKLQDYYWYTYLESSRALYFQFNLSYQDPGLPFAIFLEDISNVITTQAVDKYIIDLRHNPGGLPSLPGLIAFHLEAHPQFSQNRKLFVLIGNQTFSSGVYLTSMLQQQFNATLIGEPTGQGANFYASPEEFVLPNSGLTINFSSTYWDFAEVTRETIFPDISVPISSIDYFAGLDPVLNTALSQP
;
A
#
# COMPACT_ATOMS: atom_id res chain seq x y z
N MET A 1 126.97 -69.40 -42.10
CA MET A 1 126.93 -69.54 -40.61
C MET A 1 126.07 -68.40 -40.06
N PRO A 2 125.27 -68.63 -39.00
CA PRO A 2 123.83 -68.85 -39.16
C PRO A 2 122.89 -67.90 -38.35
N CYS A 3 121.57 -68.10 -38.57
CA CYS A 3 120.42 -67.95 -37.65
C CYS A 3 119.56 -66.65 -37.59
N LYS A 4 118.35 -66.81 -38.15
CA LYS A 4 116.99 -66.52 -37.60
C LYS A 4 116.34 -65.11 -37.76
N PRO A 5 114.98 -65.03 -37.76
CA PRO A 5 114.19 -64.25 -38.74
C PRO A 5 113.04 -63.38 -38.12
N LYS A 6 112.12 -62.90 -39.00
CA LYS A 6 110.75 -62.33 -38.85
C LYS A 6 110.65 -60.80 -39.06
N VAL A 7 109.99 -60.27 -40.10
CA VAL A 7 108.61 -60.45 -40.64
C VAL A 7 107.56 -59.66 -39.85
N LEU A 8 106.72 -58.91 -40.60
CA LEU A 8 105.44 -58.26 -40.25
C LEU A 8 105.49 -56.96 -39.41
N SER A 9 105.36 -55.78 -40.04
CA SER A 9 104.56 -54.68 -39.46
C SER A 9 104.28 -53.44 -40.34
N LEU A 10 105.05 -53.11 -41.39
CA LEU A 10 105.00 -51.73 -41.94
C LEU A 10 104.20 -51.49 -43.23
N LEU A 11 103.51 -52.49 -43.79
CA LEU A 11 102.65 -52.31 -44.97
C LEU A 11 101.13 -52.50 -44.69
N ASN A 12 100.73 -52.62 -43.41
CA ASN A 12 99.31 -52.79 -43.04
C ASN A 12 98.67 -51.54 -42.41
N ASN A 13 99.44 -50.49 -42.05
CA ASN A 13 98.88 -49.32 -41.36
C ASN A 13 98.15 -48.33 -42.28
N HIS A 14 98.58 -48.15 -43.53
CA HIS A 14 97.93 -47.17 -44.41
C HIS A 14 96.53 -47.60 -44.91
N SER A 15 96.23 -48.90 -44.97
CA SER A 15 94.89 -49.38 -45.33
C SER A 15 93.93 -49.34 -44.13
N GLN A 16 94.38 -49.69 -42.93
CA GLN A 16 93.58 -49.60 -41.70
C GLN A 16 93.25 -48.17 -41.30
N ASP A 17 94.20 -47.23 -41.35
CA ASP A 17 93.93 -45.81 -41.03
C ASP A 17 92.96 -45.17 -42.04
N SER A 18 93.02 -45.55 -43.32
CA SER A 18 92.07 -45.08 -44.33
C SER A 18 90.66 -45.69 -44.15
N LEU A 19 90.56 -46.96 -43.76
CA LEU A 19 89.29 -47.61 -43.45
C LEU A 19 88.68 -47.10 -42.14
N ASP A 20 89.49 -46.80 -41.13
CA ASP A 20 89.03 -46.24 -39.86
C ASP A 20 88.65 -44.76 -39.99
N LEU A 21 89.32 -43.99 -40.86
CA LEU A 21 88.89 -42.64 -41.24
C LEU A 21 87.56 -42.66 -42.01
N VAL A 22 87.38 -43.60 -42.96
CA VAL A 22 86.10 -43.77 -43.68
C VAL A 22 84.98 -44.24 -42.74
N ARG A 23 85.27 -45.14 -41.80
CA ARG A 23 84.30 -45.56 -40.77
C ARG A 23 83.95 -44.43 -39.81
N LEU A 24 84.91 -43.59 -39.45
CA LEU A 24 84.68 -42.40 -38.62
C LEU A 24 83.84 -41.36 -39.36
N LEU A 25 84.14 -41.07 -40.63
CA LEU A 25 83.34 -40.19 -41.50
C LEU A 25 81.93 -40.73 -41.71
N MET A 26 81.77 -42.04 -41.96
CA MET A 26 80.45 -42.70 -42.06
C MET A 26 79.66 -42.62 -40.76
N ARG A 27 80.30 -42.75 -39.59
CA ARG A 27 79.65 -42.57 -38.28
C ARG A 27 79.25 -41.12 -38.03
N ILE A 28 80.10 -40.15 -38.40
CA ILE A 28 79.78 -38.72 -38.29
C ILE A 28 78.60 -38.36 -39.22
N LEU A 29 78.60 -38.86 -40.46
CA LEU A 29 77.49 -38.68 -41.40
C LEU A 29 76.20 -39.35 -40.91
N ALA A 30 76.29 -40.56 -40.35
CA ALA A 30 75.13 -41.26 -39.79
C ALA A 30 74.56 -40.51 -38.56
N VAL A 31 75.42 -40.03 -37.66
CA VAL A 31 74.99 -39.22 -36.50
C VAL A 31 74.41 -37.88 -36.95
N GLY A 32 75.03 -37.23 -37.94
CA GLY A 32 74.51 -36.00 -38.54
C GLY A 32 73.14 -36.19 -39.21
N LEU A 33 72.94 -37.30 -39.90
CA LEU A 33 71.64 -37.65 -40.51
C LEU A 33 70.57 -37.93 -39.44
N VAL A 34 70.91 -38.69 -38.40
CA VAL A 34 70.00 -38.95 -37.26
C VAL A 34 69.63 -37.64 -36.57
N PHE A 35 70.59 -36.74 -36.34
CA PHE A 35 70.34 -35.42 -35.76
C PHE A 35 69.43 -34.56 -36.65
N MET A 36 69.69 -34.50 -37.97
CA MET A 36 68.83 -33.78 -38.92
C MET A 36 67.40 -34.35 -38.95
N THR A 37 67.25 -35.68 -38.92
CA THR A 37 65.91 -36.30 -38.85
C THR A 37 65.22 -36.02 -37.51
N ALA A 38 65.94 -36.00 -36.40
CA ALA A 38 65.38 -35.67 -35.09
C ALA A 38 64.93 -34.21 -35.03
N VAL A 39 65.74 -33.27 -35.54
CA VAL A 39 65.37 -31.84 -35.65
C VAL A 39 64.16 -31.67 -36.58
N PHE A 40 64.11 -32.37 -37.71
CA PHE A 40 62.97 -32.35 -38.62
C PHE A 40 61.69 -32.90 -37.98
N LEU A 41 61.77 -34.03 -37.25
CA LEU A 41 60.65 -34.61 -36.52
C LEU A 41 60.20 -33.72 -35.36
N ILE A 42 61.13 -33.09 -34.62
CA ILE A 42 60.81 -32.11 -33.57
C ILE A 42 60.11 -30.90 -34.18
N THR A 43 60.59 -30.40 -35.32
CA THR A 43 59.98 -29.27 -36.03
C THR A 43 58.58 -29.63 -36.54
N ILE A 44 58.39 -30.85 -37.05
CA ILE A 44 57.09 -31.39 -37.45
C ILE A 44 56.16 -31.52 -36.24
N CYS A 45 56.60 -32.14 -35.15
CA CYS A 45 55.81 -32.30 -33.93
C CYS A 45 55.46 -30.95 -33.30
N PHE A 46 56.40 -30.01 -33.27
CA PHE A 46 56.17 -28.64 -32.83
C PHE A 46 55.16 -27.93 -33.73
N SER A 47 55.27 -28.08 -35.05
CA SER A 47 54.29 -27.56 -36.01
C SER A 47 52.91 -28.20 -35.80
N PHE A 48 52.81 -29.52 -35.61
CA PHE A 48 51.56 -30.22 -35.33
C PHE A 48 50.90 -29.79 -34.01
N TYR A 49 51.72 -29.52 -32.99
CA TYR A 49 51.27 -29.00 -31.71
C TYR A 49 50.76 -27.56 -31.83
N HIS A 50 51.54 -26.69 -32.49
CA HIS A 50 51.20 -25.27 -32.65
C HIS A 50 49.99 -25.05 -33.56
N LEU A 51 49.91 -25.75 -34.71
CA LEU A 51 48.72 -25.75 -35.58
C LEU A 51 47.53 -26.51 -34.99
N GLY A 52 47.72 -27.23 -33.87
CA GLY A 52 46.66 -27.95 -33.16
C GLY A 52 45.73 -27.03 -32.38
N ASN A 53 46.28 -25.93 -31.88
CA ASN A 53 45.62 -25.03 -30.95
C ASN A 53 45.21 -23.69 -31.60
N THR A 54 45.25 -23.58 -32.92
CA THR A 54 44.85 -22.37 -33.65
C THR A 54 43.55 -22.57 -34.42
N ILE A 55 42.74 -21.53 -34.54
CA ILE A 55 41.55 -21.49 -35.39
C ILE A 55 41.96 -21.80 -36.84
N LEU A 56 41.15 -22.55 -37.60
CA LEU A 56 41.51 -22.94 -38.97
C LEU A 56 41.68 -21.70 -39.86
N LEU A 57 42.59 -21.77 -40.82
CA LEU A 57 42.82 -20.69 -41.79
C LEU A 57 41.53 -20.39 -42.55
N GLY A 58 41.23 -19.11 -42.80
CA GLY A 58 40.02 -18.74 -43.54
C GLY A 58 38.73 -18.64 -42.72
N VAL A 59 38.83 -18.67 -41.39
CA VAL A 59 37.71 -18.38 -40.51
C VAL A 59 37.70 -16.88 -40.19
N TYR A 60 36.56 -16.24 -40.42
CA TYR A 60 36.32 -14.82 -40.18
C TYR A 60 35.20 -14.66 -39.17
N VAL A 61 35.32 -13.69 -38.27
CA VAL A 61 34.20 -13.18 -37.46
C VAL A 61 33.77 -11.87 -38.13
N GLN A 62 32.59 -11.86 -38.75
CA GLN A 62 32.21 -10.82 -39.71
C GLN A 62 33.30 -10.64 -40.79
N ASN A 63 33.99 -9.50 -40.80
CA ASN A 63 35.08 -9.16 -41.71
C ASN A 63 36.48 -9.32 -41.07
N ILE A 64 36.57 -9.74 -39.80
CA ILE A 64 37.82 -9.87 -39.05
C ILE A 64 38.38 -11.28 -39.25
N ASN A 65 39.57 -11.39 -39.83
CA ASN A 65 40.24 -12.69 -40.00
C ASN A 65 40.80 -13.18 -38.66
N VAL A 66 40.24 -14.26 -38.12
CA VAL A 66 40.72 -14.93 -36.91
C VAL A 66 41.43 -16.25 -37.20
N GLY A 67 41.47 -16.66 -38.47
CA GLY A 67 42.10 -17.89 -38.90
C GLY A 67 43.61 -17.88 -38.70
N GLY A 68 44.14 -18.96 -38.12
CA GLY A 68 45.55 -19.11 -37.77
C GLY A 68 45.93 -18.58 -36.38
N LEU A 69 45.04 -17.89 -35.67
CA LEU A 69 45.25 -17.41 -34.30
C LEU A 69 44.89 -18.47 -33.27
N THR A 70 45.52 -18.44 -32.09
CA THR A 70 45.04 -19.16 -30.91
C THR A 70 43.76 -18.52 -30.36
N PRO A 71 42.93 -19.24 -29.59
CA PRO A 71 41.75 -18.65 -28.95
C PRO A 71 42.05 -17.36 -28.17
N ASP A 72 43.13 -17.33 -27.39
CA ASP A 72 43.51 -16.15 -26.60
C ASP A 72 43.89 -14.94 -27.49
N GLU A 73 44.61 -15.19 -28.59
CA GLU A 73 44.94 -14.15 -29.57
C GLU A 73 43.69 -13.66 -30.31
N ALA A 74 42.74 -14.55 -30.60
CA ALA A 74 41.48 -14.21 -31.23
C ALA A 74 40.59 -13.39 -30.30
N VAL A 75 40.52 -13.72 -29.00
CA VAL A 75 39.83 -12.88 -27.99
C VAL A 75 40.41 -11.46 -28.01
N LEU A 76 41.74 -11.32 -27.90
CA LEU A 76 42.39 -10.01 -27.89
C LEU A 76 42.14 -9.20 -29.17
N LEU A 77 42.15 -9.87 -30.33
CA LEU A 77 41.86 -9.23 -31.60
C LEU A 77 40.40 -8.76 -31.68
N LEU A 78 39.44 -9.62 -31.32
CA LEU A 78 38.02 -9.30 -31.39
C LEU A 78 37.62 -8.21 -30.40
N THR A 79 38.18 -8.21 -29.18
CA THR A 79 37.97 -7.13 -28.20
C THR A 79 38.42 -5.77 -28.74
N ARG A 80 39.42 -5.73 -29.63
CA ARG A 80 39.96 -4.49 -30.18
C ARG A 80 39.25 -4.04 -31.46
N GLU A 81 38.87 -4.98 -32.32
CA GLU A 81 38.41 -4.68 -33.69
C GLU A 81 36.88 -4.69 -33.82
N LEU A 82 36.14 -5.33 -32.91
CA LEU A 82 34.67 -5.23 -32.91
C LEU A 82 34.22 -3.82 -32.49
N PRO A 83 33.08 -3.32 -33.00
CA PRO A 83 32.59 -1.98 -32.63
C PRO A 83 32.33 -1.86 -31.12
N ASN A 84 32.56 -0.68 -30.56
CA ASN A 84 32.35 -0.44 -29.12
C ASN A 84 30.85 -0.46 -28.78
N PRO A 85 30.38 -1.30 -27.84
CA PRO A 85 28.99 -1.31 -27.36
C PRO A 85 28.45 0.04 -26.86
N GLU A 86 29.32 0.95 -26.40
CA GLU A 86 28.90 2.31 -26.02
C GLU A 86 28.49 3.17 -27.23
N THR A 87 28.90 2.78 -28.44
CA THR A 87 28.62 3.51 -29.69
C THR A 87 27.57 2.80 -30.56
N LEU A 88 27.28 1.53 -30.26
CA LEU A 88 26.21 0.78 -30.88
C LEU A 88 24.92 1.03 -30.11
N GLY A 89 23.81 1.14 -30.81
CA GLY A 89 22.55 1.52 -30.16
C GLY A 89 21.44 1.78 -31.15
N VAL A 90 20.36 2.33 -30.62
CA VAL A 90 19.19 2.78 -31.38
C VAL A 90 18.80 4.19 -30.91
N ASP A 91 18.46 5.06 -31.85
CA ASP A 91 17.87 6.36 -31.54
C ASP A 91 16.37 6.20 -31.26
N VAL A 92 15.95 6.44 -30.02
CA VAL A 92 14.53 6.42 -29.63
C VAL A 92 13.91 7.78 -29.94
N LYS A 93 12.83 7.80 -30.72
CA LYS A 93 12.19 9.03 -31.22
C LYS A 93 10.76 9.15 -30.74
N ILE A 94 10.41 10.34 -30.24
CA ILE A 94 9.06 10.68 -29.79
C ILE A 94 8.74 12.12 -30.19
N SER A 95 7.69 12.33 -30.97
CA SER A 95 7.17 13.66 -31.35
C SER A 95 8.25 14.66 -31.83
N GLY A 96 9.25 14.17 -32.57
CA GLY A 96 10.34 14.97 -33.13
C GLY A 96 11.55 15.19 -32.20
N GLN A 97 11.49 14.71 -30.95
CA GLN A 97 12.64 14.63 -30.04
C GLN A 97 13.34 13.27 -30.17
N THR A 98 14.62 13.19 -29.76
CA THR A 98 15.45 11.99 -29.94
C THR A 98 16.32 11.76 -28.71
N TRP A 99 16.30 10.53 -28.19
CA TRP A 99 17.13 10.06 -27.10
C TRP A 99 17.99 8.89 -27.59
N PRO A 100 19.32 8.95 -27.47
CA PRO A 100 20.18 7.83 -27.84
C PRO A 100 20.12 6.73 -26.76
N LEU A 101 20.06 5.47 -27.18
CA LEU A 101 20.14 4.30 -26.30
C LEU A 101 21.26 3.38 -26.79
N SER A 102 22.34 3.23 -26.01
CA SER A 102 23.47 2.38 -26.38
C SER A 102 23.27 0.93 -25.94
N TRP A 103 24.02 0.00 -26.54
CA TRP A 103 24.05 -1.40 -26.11
C TRP A 103 24.53 -1.52 -24.66
N ALA A 104 25.48 -0.68 -24.25
CA ALA A 104 25.99 -0.66 -22.88
C ALA A 104 24.89 -0.30 -21.86
N ASP A 105 24.02 0.66 -22.17
CA ASP A 105 22.93 1.10 -21.29
C ASP A 105 21.93 -0.02 -20.99
N VAL A 106 21.78 -0.96 -21.91
CA VAL A 106 20.83 -2.08 -21.82
C VAL A 106 21.50 -3.41 -21.52
N GLY A 107 22.80 -3.43 -21.20
CA GLY A 107 23.56 -4.64 -20.92
C GLY A 107 23.74 -5.58 -22.12
N GLN A 108 23.52 -5.09 -23.34
CA GLN A 108 23.81 -5.82 -24.58
C GLN A 108 25.31 -5.73 -24.88
N SER A 109 25.93 -6.86 -25.25
CA SER A 109 27.37 -6.90 -25.52
C SER A 109 27.73 -8.10 -26.41
N TYR A 110 28.93 -8.08 -26.97
CA TYR A 110 29.49 -9.27 -27.61
C TYR A 110 29.94 -10.29 -26.58
N ASP A 111 29.49 -11.54 -26.73
CA ASP A 111 30.05 -12.68 -26.02
C ASP A 111 31.28 -13.17 -26.82
N ILE A 112 32.43 -12.57 -26.52
CA ILE A 112 33.68 -12.79 -27.26
C ILE A 112 34.16 -14.24 -27.07
N ASP A 113 34.03 -14.79 -25.86
CA ASP A 113 34.45 -16.16 -25.57
C ASP A 113 33.60 -17.17 -26.32
N ALA A 114 32.27 -17.03 -26.32
CA ALA A 114 31.38 -17.88 -27.10
C ALA A 114 31.61 -17.72 -28.61
N THR A 115 31.91 -16.51 -29.07
CA THR A 115 32.25 -16.22 -30.47
C THR A 115 33.55 -16.93 -30.89
N VAL A 116 34.60 -16.84 -30.08
CA VAL A 116 35.88 -17.51 -30.32
C VAL A 116 35.73 -19.02 -30.25
N GLN A 117 34.93 -19.53 -29.31
CA GLN A 117 34.63 -20.96 -29.22
C GLN A 117 33.90 -21.45 -30.48
N SER A 118 32.95 -20.68 -31.00
CA SER A 118 32.27 -20.96 -32.27
C SER A 118 33.28 -20.98 -33.43
N ALA A 119 34.16 -19.98 -33.53
CA ALA A 119 35.24 -19.93 -34.53
C ALA A 119 36.18 -21.14 -34.44
N TYR A 120 36.57 -21.49 -33.23
CA TYR A 120 37.46 -22.61 -32.96
C TYR A 120 36.79 -23.94 -33.29
N SER A 121 35.48 -24.06 -33.12
CA SER A 121 34.74 -25.29 -33.44
C SER A 121 34.65 -25.60 -34.94
N VAL A 122 34.89 -24.61 -35.83
CA VAL A 122 34.84 -24.79 -37.28
C VAL A 122 35.81 -25.90 -37.71
N GLY A 123 35.28 -26.92 -38.38
CA GLY A 123 36.03 -28.09 -38.86
C GLY A 123 36.51 -29.04 -37.75
N ARG A 124 36.03 -28.89 -36.51
CA ARG A 124 36.31 -29.77 -35.37
C ARG A 124 35.03 -30.50 -34.94
N SER A 125 35.12 -31.79 -34.62
CA SER A 125 34.03 -32.55 -34.00
C SER A 125 34.43 -33.01 -32.59
N ALA A 126 33.46 -33.46 -31.79
CA ALA A 126 33.70 -33.91 -30.42
C ALA A 126 34.67 -35.11 -30.32
N THR A 127 34.86 -35.87 -31.42
CA THR A 127 35.65 -37.10 -31.44
C THR A 127 36.80 -37.09 -32.43
N GLU A 128 36.90 -36.11 -33.33
CA GLU A 128 37.89 -36.08 -34.42
C GLU A 128 38.65 -34.75 -34.49
N LYS A 129 39.98 -34.85 -34.56
CA LYS A 129 40.85 -33.68 -34.79
C LYS A 129 40.83 -33.31 -36.29
N PRO A 130 40.87 -32.01 -36.63
CA PRO A 130 40.90 -31.57 -38.02
C PRO A 130 42.13 -32.15 -38.74
N SER A 131 41.92 -32.69 -39.94
CA SER A 131 42.96 -33.33 -40.76
C SER A 131 44.07 -32.33 -41.13
N LEU A 132 45.27 -32.83 -41.44
CA LEU A 132 46.38 -31.98 -41.90
C LEU A 132 46.03 -31.17 -43.15
N LEU A 133 45.20 -31.74 -44.04
CA LEU A 133 44.74 -31.06 -45.25
C LEU A 133 43.78 -29.90 -44.92
N ALA A 134 42.83 -30.12 -44.01
CA ALA A 134 41.91 -29.07 -43.57
C ALA A 134 42.61 -27.89 -42.87
N ARG A 135 43.74 -28.15 -42.20
CA ARG A 135 44.56 -27.11 -41.55
C ARG A 135 45.33 -26.22 -42.52
N LEU A 136 45.58 -26.71 -43.74
CA LEU A 136 46.30 -26.00 -44.80
C LEU A 136 45.34 -25.41 -45.85
N GLN A 137 44.06 -25.78 -45.80
CA GLN A 137 43.01 -25.28 -46.67
C GLN A 137 42.35 -24.06 -46.04
N ASP A 138 42.20 -23.02 -46.85
CA ASP A 138 41.36 -21.86 -46.52
C ASP A 138 39.90 -22.33 -46.41
N GLN A 139 39.32 -22.18 -45.22
CA GLN A 139 37.95 -22.59 -44.95
C GLN A 139 36.92 -21.63 -45.56
N ASN A 140 37.27 -20.36 -45.74
CA ASN A 140 36.38 -19.30 -46.19
C ASN A 140 35.01 -19.30 -45.48
N VAL A 141 35.01 -19.44 -44.15
CA VAL A 141 33.81 -19.47 -43.30
C VAL A 141 33.72 -18.16 -42.54
N THR A 142 32.57 -17.50 -42.62
CA THR A 142 32.25 -16.33 -41.80
C THR A 142 31.27 -16.74 -40.70
N ILE A 143 31.60 -16.41 -39.46
CA ILE A 143 30.70 -16.54 -38.32
C ILE A 143 30.24 -15.15 -37.86
N MET A 144 29.00 -15.08 -37.38
CA MET A 144 28.49 -13.89 -36.71
C MET A 144 28.92 -13.93 -35.24
N PRO A 145 29.25 -12.78 -34.64
CA PRO A 145 29.54 -12.72 -33.21
C PRO A 145 28.29 -13.09 -32.42
N VAL A 146 28.49 -13.85 -31.35
CA VAL A 146 27.46 -14.16 -30.38
C VAL A 146 27.18 -12.88 -29.58
N ILE A 147 25.91 -12.51 -29.45
CA ILE A 147 25.48 -11.30 -28.75
C ILE A 147 24.70 -11.72 -27.50
N THR A 148 25.09 -11.15 -26.36
CA THR A 148 24.27 -11.17 -25.15
C THR A 148 23.06 -10.27 -25.39
N PRO A 149 21.81 -10.78 -25.29
CA PRO A 149 20.63 -9.98 -25.59
C PRO A 149 20.45 -8.83 -24.61
N ALA A 150 19.82 -7.74 -25.07
CA ALA A 150 19.51 -6.60 -24.23
C ALA A 150 18.57 -6.97 -23.07
N ASN A 151 18.84 -6.40 -21.88
CA ASN A 151 18.07 -6.65 -20.68
C ASN A 151 16.73 -5.87 -20.73
N PRO A 152 15.56 -6.55 -20.72
CA PRO A 152 14.25 -5.90 -20.74
C PRO A 152 14.05 -4.91 -19.58
N THR A 153 14.60 -5.20 -18.40
CA THR A 153 14.44 -4.35 -17.22
C THR A 153 15.15 -3.00 -17.39
N LEU A 154 16.32 -2.99 -18.02
CA LEU A 154 17.07 -1.75 -18.29
C LEU A 154 16.38 -0.91 -19.38
N ILE A 155 15.85 -1.56 -20.41
CA ILE A 155 15.05 -0.88 -21.45
C ILE A 155 13.79 -0.27 -20.84
N ARG A 156 13.11 -0.99 -19.95
CA ARG A 156 11.92 -0.48 -19.25
C ARG A 156 12.25 0.75 -18.41
N ALA A 157 13.35 0.73 -17.65
CA ALA A 157 13.79 1.87 -16.86
C ALA A 157 14.05 3.11 -17.74
N TYR A 158 14.74 2.92 -18.86
CA TYR A 158 15.01 3.99 -19.83
C TYR A 158 13.71 4.58 -20.43
N VAL A 159 12.77 3.72 -20.84
CA VAL A 159 11.46 4.17 -21.36
C VAL A 159 10.67 4.93 -20.29
N ALA A 160 10.76 4.52 -19.02
CA ALA A 160 10.10 5.20 -17.91
C ALA A 160 10.69 6.60 -17.65
N GLU A 161 12.00 6.77 -17.77
CA GLU A 161 12.65 8.10 -17.68
C GLU A 161 12.15 9.05 -18.77
N ILE A 162 12.05 8.57 -20.02
CA ILE A 162 11.52 9.37 -21.12
C ILE A 162 10.04 9.70 -20.87
N ALA A 163 9.24 8.72 -20.45
CA ALA A 163 7.82 8.93 -20.15
C ALA A 163 7.62 10.03 -19.09
N ALA A 164 8.45 10.06 -18.04
CA ALA A 164 8.39 11.10 -17.02
C ALA A 164 8.63 12.53 -17.57
N GLU A 165 9.37 12.66 -18.67
CA GLU A 165 9.66 13.96 -19.29
C GLU A 165 8.55 14.41 -20.26
N VAL A 166 7.88 13.47 -20.94
CA VAL A 166 7.01 13.78 -22.09
C VAL A 166 5.51 13.53 -21.87
N GLU A 167 5.13 12.82 -20.83
CA GLU A 167 3.72 12.54 -20.54
C GLU A 167 2.98 13.76 -19.98
N ILE A 168 1.72 13.92 -20.41
CA ILE A 168 0.83 14.98 -19.94
C ILE A 168 -0.36 14.31 -19.27
N ALA A 169 -0.60 14.58 -17.98
CA ALA A 169 -1.76 14.04 -17.29
C ALA A 169 -3.07 14.66 -17.82
N PRO A 170 -4.17 13.88 -17.90
CA PRO A 170 -5.48 14.45 -18.22
C PRO A 170 -5.96 15.35 -17.07
N ILE A 171 -6.64 16.44 -17.40
CA ILE A 171 -7.21 17.38 -16.44
C ILE A 171 -8.73 17.18 -16.43
N ASN A 172 -9.32 16.86 -15.29
CA ASN A 172 -10.77 16.70 -15.18
C ASN A 172 -11.51 18.03 -15.37
N ALA A 173 -12.75 17.94 -15.86
CA ALA A 173 -13.69 19.04 -15.79
C ALA A 173 -13.84 19.51 -14.35
N HIS A 174 -14.00 20.81 -14.17
CA HIS A 174 -14.10 21.44 -12.86
C HIS A 174 -15.42 22.20 -12.76
N PHE A 175 -16.04 22.12 -11.58
CA PHE A 175 -17.21 22.89 -11.23
C PHE A 175 -17.02 23.49 -9.84
N SER A 176 -17.27 24.78 -9.70
CA SER A 176 -17.26 25.49 -8.42
C SER A 176 -18.35 26.55 -8.39
N LEU A 177 -18.85 26.82 -7.20
CA LEU A 177 -19.91 27.77 -6.93
C LEU A 177 -19.51 28.63 -5.72
N ASN A 178 -19.37 29.94 -5.91
CA ASN A 178 -18.98 30.87 -4.85
C ASN A 178 -19.86 32.11 -4.88
N LEU A 179 -20.68 32.33 -3.84
CA LEU A 179 -21.53 33.54 -3.70
C LEU A 179 -22.37 33.83 -4.95
N GLY A 180 -22.95 32.79 -5.56
CA GLY A 180 -23.74 32.89 -6.80
C GLY A 180 -22.94 32.91 -8.11
N GLU A 181 -21.61 32.99 -8.07
CA GLU A 181 -20.76 32.87 -9.26
C GLU A 181 -20.45 31.38 -9.56
N MET A 182 -20.71 30.98 -10.80
CA MET A 182 -20.54 29.60 -11.29
C MET A 182 -19.34 29.51 -12.23
N ILE A 183 -18.35 28.69 -11.86
CA ILE A 183 -17.19 28.36 -12.70
C ILE A 183 -17.35 26.91 -13.14
N ALA A 184 -17.39 26.69 -14.45
CA ALA A 184 -17.54 25.36 -15.04
C ALA A 184 -16.62 25.23 -16.26
N THR A 185 -15.61 24.38 -16.19
CA THR A 185 -14.64 24.14 -17.28
C THR A 185 -14.64 22.68 -17.69
N SER A 186 -14.58 22.39 -18.99
CA SER A 186 -14.48 21.03 -19.53
C SER A 186 -13.08 20.44 -19.29
N GLY A 187 -13.01 19.11 -19.27
CA GLY A 187 -11.77 18.38 -19.09
C GLY A 187 -10.85 18.45 -20.31
N GLN A 188 -9.56 18.20 -20.10
CA GLN A 188 -8.52 18.15 -21.13
C GLN A 188 -7.88 16.76 -21.17
N SER A 189 -7.75 16.18 -22.36
CA SER A 189 -7.10 14.88 -22.55
C SER A 189 -5.60 14.94 -22.28
N GLY A 190 -5.09 13.90 -21.64
CA GLY A 190 -3.67 13.67 -21.42
C GLY A 190 -3.04 12.83 -22.54
N GLN A 191 -1.75 12.58 -22.42
CA GLN A 191 -0.93 11.79 -23.34
C GLN A 191 0.00 10.88 -22.53
N CYS A 192 0.02 9.58 -22.85
CA CYS A 192 0.93 8.62 -22.24
C CYS A 192 1.67 7.76 -23.26
N LEU A 193 2.80 7.22 -22.83
CA LEU A 193 3.58 6.22 -23.55
C LEU A 193 3.21 4.83 -23.02
N GLU A 194 2.87 3.90 -23.91
CA GLU A 194 2.66 2.51 -23.49
C GLU A 194 4.03 1.83 -23.33
N ILE A 195 4.36 1.44 -22.10
CA ILE A 195 5.72 1.06 -21.71
C ILE A 195 6.12 -0.28 -22.33
N GLU A 196 5.29 -1.33 -22.23
CA GLU A 196 5.70 -2.67 -22.64
C GLU A 196 5.78 -2.82 -24.17
N THR A 197 4.91 -2.14 -24.91
CA THR A 197 4.95 -2.00 -26.36
C THR A 197 6.19 -1.21 -26.78
N SER A 198 6.55 -0.17 -26.03
CA SER A 198 7.76 0.60 -26.30
C SER A 198 9.02 -0.22 -26.04
N VAL A 199 9.06 -0.98 -24.94
CA VAL A 199 10.13 -1.94 -24.63
C VAL A 199 10.26 -2.97 -25.73
N ALA A 200 9.15 -3.60 -26.15
CA ALA A 200 9.16 -4.60 -27.22
C ALA A 200 9.67 -4.04 -28.55
N ARG A 201 9.27 -2.81 -28.91
CA ARG A 201 9.75 -2.12 -30.12
C ARG A 201 11.25 -1.83 -30.06
N ILE A 202 11.74 -1.34 -28.92
CA ILE A 202 13.16 -1.05 -28.73
C ILE A 202 13.99 -2.35 -28.76
N GLN A 203 13.51 -3.41 -28.10
CA GLN A 203 14.15 -4.71 -28.12
C GLN A 203 14.25 -5.28 -29.54
N GLN A 204 13.17 -5.17 -30.31
CA GLN A 204 13.16 -5.60 -31.70
C GLN A 204 14.15 -4.78 -32.54
N ALA A 205 14.15 -3.45 -32.40
CA ALA A 205 15.08 -2.57 -33.12
C ALA A 205 16.55 -2.88 -32.79
N LEU A 206 16.87 -3.13 -31.52
CA LEU A 206 18.20 -3.53 -31.07
C LEU A 206 18.63 -4.91 -31.61
N ALA A 207 17.68 -5.85 -31.73
CA ALA A 207 17.94 -7.18 -32.28
C ALA A 207 18.13 -7.17 -33.81
N GLU A 208 17.38 -6.31 -34.51
CA GLU A 208 17.44 -6.15 -35.97
C GLU A 208 18.58 -5.22 -36.42
N GLY A 209 19.18 -4.46 -35.50
CA GLY A 209 20.24 -3.49 -35.79
C GLY A 209 19.71 -2.22 -36.47
N GLU A 210 18.46 -1.85 -36.18
CA GLU A 210 17.82 -0.65 -36.72
C GLU A 210 18.43 0.62 -36.09
N PRO A 211 18.67 1.68 -36.87
CA PRO A 211 19.32 2.89 -36.37
C PRO A 211 18.39 3.77 -35.53
N ALA A 212 17.07 3.61 -35.64
CA ALA A 212 16.10 4.40 -34.89
C ALA A 212 14.77 3.66 -34.72
N VAL A 213 14.07 3.98 -33.63
CA VAL A 213 12.72 3.45 -33.32
C VAL A 213 11.81 4.59 -32.91
N GLU A 214 10.61 4.63 -33.50
CA GLU A 214 9.59 5.65 -33.18
C GLU A 214 8.53 5.07 -32.23
N LEU A 215 8.35 5.74 -31.09
CA LEU A 215 7.36 5.37 -30.10
C LEU A 215 6.10 6.22 -30.26
N ILE A 216 4.94 5.66 -29.91
CA ILE A 216 3.62 6.24 -30.19
C ILE A 216 2.95 6.64 -28.88
N PHE A 217 2.43 7.86 -28.83
CA PHE A 217 1.57 8.31 -27.75
C PHE A 217 0.14 7.80 -27.90
N TYR A 218 -0.48 7.49 -26.77
CA TYR A 218 -1.91 7.25 -26.68
C TYR A 218 -2.54 8.37 -25.86
N SER A 219 -3.73 8.80 -26.30
CA SER A 219 -4.50 9.85 -25.63
C SER A 219 -5.26 9.24 -24.45
N ILE A 220 -5.16 9.85 -23.29
CA ILE A 220 -5.95 9.48 -22.11
C ILE A 220 -7.07 10.49 -21.94
N GLU A 221 -8.32 10.03 -21.92
CA GLU A 221 -9.45 10.91 -21.64
C GLU A 221 -9.51 11.27 -20.14
N PRO A 222 -9.90 12.51 -19.79
CA PRO A 222 -10.15 12.86 -18.39
C PRO A 222 -11.33 12.06 -17.85
N ASN A 223 -11.30 11.78 -16.54
CA ASN A 223 -12.34 11.02 -15.86
C ASN A 223 -13.69 11.75 -15.91
N VAL A 224 -13.67 13.07 -15.85
CA VAL A 224 -14.84 13.94 -16.03
C VAL A 224 -14.57 14.82 -17.24
N ILE A 225 -15.33 14.61 -18.33
CA ILE A 225 -15.16 15.36 -19.58
C ILE A 225 -15.90 16.70 -19.51
N GLU A 226 -17.10 16.70 -18.93
CA GLU A 226 -17.95 17.88 -18.84
C GLU A 226 -18.45 18.08 -17.41
N PRO A 227 -18.68 19.32 -16.96
CA PRO A 227 -19.17 19.64 -15.62
C PRO A 227 -20.68 19.37 -15.43
N GLU A 228 -21.26 18.47 -16.23
CA GLU A 228 -22.68 18.11 -16.18
C GLU A 228 -22.92 16.87 -15.29
N PRO A 229 -24.11 16.72 -14.68
CA PRO A 229 -25.25 17.64 -14.71
C PRO A 229 -25.15 18.85 -13.76
N ALA A 230 -24.09 18.98 -12.96
CA ALA A 230 -23.97 20.01 -11.93
C ALA A 230 -24.19 21.43 -12.45
N ARG A 231 -23.64 21.76 -13.62
CA ARG A 231 -23.88 23.06 -14.26
C ARG A 231 -25.36 23.30 -14.54
N THR A 232 -26.08 22.29 -15.02
CA THR A 232 -27.53 22.38 -15.25
C THR A 232 -28.32 22.42 -13.93
N GLN A 233 -27.94 21.62 -12.93
CA GLN A 233 -28.58 21.59 -11.61
C GLN A 233 -28.45 22.93 -10.87
N ALA A 234 -27.25 23.51 -10.80
CA ALA A 234 -27.04 24.81 -10.17
C ALA A 234 -27.85 25.91 -10.88
N ARG A 235 -27.94 25.87 -12.21
CA ARG A 235 -28.79 26.82 -12.94
C ARG A 235 -30.27 26.69 -12.56
N GLY A 236 -30.75 25.49 -12.29
CA GLY A 236 -32.10 25.25 -11.80
C GLY A 236 -32.30 25.84 -10.40
N TRP A 237 -31.50 25.39 -9.43
CA TRP A 237 -31.61 25.80 -8.03
C TRP A 237 -31.38 27.29 -7.80
N LEU A 238 -30.52 27.93 -8.59
CA LEU A 238 -30.18 29.35 -8.47
C LEU A 238 -30.99 30.25 -9.43
N SER A 239 -32.01 29.71 -10.09
CA SER A 239 -32.84 30.49 -11.03
C SER A 239 -33.69 31.55 -10.32
N GLN A 240 -34.05 31.31 -9.06
CA GLN A 240 -34.81 32.23 -8.21
C GLN A 240 -34.61 31.88 -6.72
N PRO A 241 -34.91 32.81 -5.79
CA PRO A 241 -34.88 32.56 -4.35
C PRO A 241 -35.81 31.40 -3.94
N PHE A 242 -35.48 30.72 -2.84
CA PHE A 242 -36.34 29.71 -2.22
C PHE A 242 -37.18 30.36 -1.10
N VAL A 243 -38.42 29.93 -0.89
CA VAL A 243 -39.33 30.53 0.10
C VAL A 243 -39.83 29.49 1.10
N LEU A 244 -39.55 29.69 2.39
CA LEU A 244 -40.19 28.91 3.46
C LEU A 244 -41.49 29.60 3.90
N ILE A 245 -42.61 28.89 3.80
CA ILE A 245 -43.95 29.41 4.14
C ILE A 245 -44.39 28.85 5.49
N ILE A 246 -44.71 29.73 6.44
CA ILE A 246 -45.30 29.37 7.73
C ILE A 246 -46.80 29.65 7.70
N ASN A 247 -47.61 28.58 7.67
CA ASN A 247 -49.06 28.64 7.71
C ASN A 247 -49.57 28.71 9.17
N ASN A 248 -50.03 29.89 9.61
CA ASN A 248 -50.49 30.12 10.99
C ASN A 248 -51.91 29.60 11.29
N SER A 249 -52.53 28.84 10.38
CA SER A 249 -53.95 28.44 10.42
C SER A 249 -54.33 27.53 11.60
N VAL A 250 -53.36 27.09 12.41
CA VAL A 250 -53.57 26.12 13.49
C VAL A 250 -53.80 26.78 14.86
N VAL A 251 -53.63 28.10 14.97
CA VAL A 251 -54.11 28.88 16.13
C VAL A 251 -55.56 29.31 15.88
N ALA A 252 -56.44 28.32 15.77
CA ALA A 252 -57.87 28.50 15.58
C ALA A 252 -58.51 29.05 16.85
N GLU A 253 -58.40 30.36 17.09
CA GLU A 253 -59.49 31.17 17.66
C GLU A 253 -59.26 32.70 17.64
N LEU A 254 -58.09 33.25 17.25
CA LEU A 254 -57.86 34.70 17.47
C LEU A 254 -57.13 35.54 16.41
N VAL A 255 -56.68 35.05 15.24
CA VAL A 255 -56.04 35.96 14.25
C VAL A 255 -56.40 35.58 12.81
N GLU A 256 -56.71 36.57 11.98
CA GLU A 256 -56.89 36.46 10.52
C GLU A 256 -55.71 35.73 9.84
N ASP A 257 -55.98 34.99 8.76
CA ASP A 257 -55.00 34.25 7.94
C ASP A 257 -53.78 35.10 7.57
N GLN A 258 -52.72 35.05 8.39
CA GLN A 258 -51.43 35.66 8.09
C GLN A 258 -50.41 34.55 7.84
N GLN A 259 -50.05 34.34 6.58
CA GLN A 259 -48.87 33.56 6.19
C GLN A 259 -47.62 34.40 6.42
N THR A 260 -46.58 33.79 7.00
CA THR A 260 -45.25 34.42 7.10
C THR A 260 -44.31 33.72 6.13
N GLU A 261 -43.67 34.48 5.24
CA GLU A 261 -42.74 33.97 4.23
C GLU A 261 -41.31 34.38 4.57
N PHE A 262 -40.40 33.41 4.55
CA PHE A 262 -38.96 33.65 4.67
C PHE A 262 -38.28 33.34 3.35
N SER A 263 -37.81 34.39 2.66
CA SER A 263 -37.10 34.24 1.39
C SER A 263 -35.61 33.99 1.64
N ILE A 264 -35.10 32.91 1.08
CA ILE A 264 -33.70 32.50 1.07
C ILE A 264 -33.10 32.92 -0.27
N SER A 265 -32.12 33.82 -0.22
CA SER A 265 -31.42 34.31 -1.42
C SER A 265 -30.65 33.20 -2.13
N THR A 266 -30.42 33.36 -3.44
CA THR A 266 -29.62 32.43 -4.23
C THR A 266 -28.16 32.36 -3.76
N GLU A 267 -27.65 33.42 -3.15
CA GLU A 267 -26.33 33.45 -2.52
C GLU A 267 -26.28 32.49 -1.33
N ILE A 268 -27.30 32.47 -0.46
CA ILE A 268 -27.39 31.51 0.66
C ILE A 268 -27.55 30.08 0.12
N ILE A 269 -28.46 29.87 -0.84
CA ILE A 269 -28.64 28.53 -1.45
C ILE A 269 -27.32 28.05 -2.05
N SER A 270 -26.54 28.92 -2.69
CA SER A 270 -25.24 28.54 -3.25
C SER A 270 -24.26 27.97 -2.22
N THR A 271 -24.36 28.40 -0.95
CA THR A 271 -23.54 27.85 0.14
C THR A 271 -24.01 26.48 0.62
N TRP A 272 -25.22 26.06 0.25
CA TRP A 272 -25.76 24.74 0.59
C TRP A 272 -25.42 23.68 -0.46
N LEU A 273 -24.88 24.07 -1.62
CA LEU A 273 -24.66 23.16 -2.74
C LEU A 273 -23.22 22.65 -2.77
N GLU A 274 -23.06 21.34 -2.69
CA GLU A 274 -21.77 20.68 -2.73
C GLU A 274 -21.62 19.89 -4.05
N PRO A 275 -20.71 20.29 -4.95
CA PRO A 275 -20.37 19.48 -6.10
C PRO A 275 -19.61 18.23 -5.68
N ARG A 276 -20.06 17.07 -6.13
CA ARG A 276 -19.40 15.78 -5.92
C ARG A 276 -19.28 15.07 -7.27
N VAL A 277 -18.15 14.40 -7.48
CA VAL A 277 -17.92 13.60 -8.68
C VAL A 277 -18.59 12.24 -8.49
N THR A 278 -19.54 11.91 -9.37
CA THR A 278 -20.26 10.64 -9.39
C THR A 278 -20.04 9.98 -10.75
N GLY A 279 -19.13 9.01 -10.83
CA GLY A 279 -18.72 8.39 -12.09
C GLY A 279 -17.97 9.37 -13.00
N GLN A 280 -18.50 9.64 -14.20
CA GLN A 280 -17.96 10.61 -15.16
C GLN A 280 -18.62 12.00 -15.08
N ASN A 281 -19.53 12.18 -14.13
CA ASN A 281 -20.35 13.37 -14.00
C ASN A 281 -20.02 14.13 -12.71
N ILE A 282 -20.33 15.42 -12.68
CA ILE A 282 -20.36 16.20 -11.43
C ILE A 282 -21.84 16.38 -11.07
N GLU A 283 -22.24 15.95 -9.88
CA GLU A 283 -23.58 16.12 -9.35
C GLU A 283 -23.55 17.08 -8.17
N LEU A 284 -24.61 17.87 -7.97
CA LEU A 284 -24.74 18.74 -6.80
C LEU A 284 -25.57 18.06 -5.73
N TYR A 285 -25.06 18.10 -4.51
CA TYR A 285 -25.74 17.63 -3.31
C TYR A 285 -26.06 18.80 -2.39
N ILE A 286 -27.10 18.63 -1.57
CA ILE A 286 -27.48 19.63 -0.57
C ILE A 286 -26.77 19.28 0.74
N ASN A 287 -26.05 20.24 1.31
CA ASN A 287 -25.51 20.15 2.66
C ASN A 287 -26.66 20.31 3.67
N GLU A 288 -27.17 19.17 4.16
CA GLU A 288 -28.30 19.15 5.09
C GLU A 288 -28.03 19.92 6.38
N ALA A 289 -26.80 19.89 6.90
CA ALA A 289 -26.42 20.61 8.11
C ALA A 289 -26.47 22.14 7.92
N ALA A 290 -26.12 22.64 6.72
CA ALA A 290 -26.24 24.06 6.41
C ALA A 290 -27.71 24.51 6.31
N VAL A 291 -28.58 23.64 5.80
CA VAL A 291 -30.04 23.88 5.79
C VAL A 291 -30.61 23.83 7.21
N GLU A 292 -30.20 22.84 8.01
CA GLU A 292 -30.60 22.68 9.41
C GLU A 292 -30.22 23.90 10.25
N ALA A 293 -28.97 24.37 10.15
CA ALA A 293 -28.50 25.56 10.85
C ALA A 293 -29.32 26.81 10.50
N TRP A 294 -29.71 26.96 9.22
CA TRP A 294 -30.58 28.05 8.79
C TRP A 294 -32.01 27.89 9.35
N VAL A 295 -32.57 26.68 9.37
CA VAL A 295 -33.88 26.39 9.96
C VAL A 295 -33.90 26.70 11.47
N GLU A 296 -32.83 26.36 12.18
CA GLU A 296 -32.67 26.71 13.60
C GLU A 296 -32.60 28.23 13.81
N GLU A 297 -31.88 28.95 12.95
CA GLU A 297 -31.84 30.42 12.98
C GLU A 297 -33.23 31.03 12.79
N ILE A 298 -34.03 30.50 11.85
CA ILE A 298 -35.42 30.95 11.66
C ILE A 298 -36.30 30.60 12.87
N ALA A 299 -36.13 29.42 13.46
CA ALA A 299 -36.89 29.01 14.65
C ALA A 299 -36.67 29.98 15.82
N LEU A 300 -35.48 30.57 15.96
CA LEU A 300 -35.17 31.59 16.98
C LEU A 300 -35.84 32.95 16.72
N GLN A 301 -36.31 33.22 15.50
CA GLN A 301 -37.01 34.46 15.13
C GLN A 301 -38.52 34.40 15.40
N LEU A 302 -39.07 33.22 15.70
CA LEU A 302 -40.51 33.02 15.92
C LEU A 302 -40.93 33.33 17.38
N THR A 303 -42.21 33.64 17.58
CA THR A 303 -42.74 33.95 18.93
C THR A 303 -42.89 32.67 19.78
N PRO A 304 -42.97 32.77 21.13
CA PRO A 304 -43.17 31.60 22.01
C PRO A 304 -44.41 30.76 21.71
N GLU A 305 -45.41 31.35 21.07
CA GLU A 305 -46.66 30.70 20.64
C GLU A 305 -46.52 29.98 19.28
N GLN A 306 -45.41 30.21 18.55
CA GLN A 306 -45.08 29.63 17.25
C GLN A 306 -43.78 28.81 17.38
N SER A 307 -43.86 27.60 17.95
CA SER A 307 -42.71 26.69 17.98
C SER A 307 -42.61 25.95 16.64
N LEU A 308 -41.47 26.09 15.95
CA LEU A 308 -41.18 25.31 14.74
C LEU A 308 -40.82 23.86 15.12
N ASP A 309 -41.38 22.89 14.40
CA ASP A 309 -40.79 21.56 14.35
C ASP A 309 -39.60 21.61 13.39
N THR A 310 -38.40 21.80 13.94
CA THR A 310 -37.18 21.96 13.15
C THR A 310 -36.88 20.71 12.32
N THR A 311 -37.12 19.52 12.86
CA THR A 311 -36.90 18.24 12.18
C THR A 311 -37.86 18.06 10.99
N ALA A 312 -39.16 18.26 11.20
CA ALA A 312 -40.14 18.12 10.12
C ALA A 312 -40.01 19.24 9.07
N THR A 313 -39.66 20.46 9.50
CA THR A 313 -39.43 21.59 8.59
C THR A 313 -38.18 21.38 7.73
N LEU A 314 -37.08 20.91 8.33
CA LEU A 314 -35.87 20.52 7.61
C LEU A 314 -36.19 19.45 6.56
N GLN A 315 -36.93 18.41 6.95
CA GLN A 315 -37.32 17.34 6.03
C GLN A 315 -38.13 17.88 4.83
N ASN A 316 -39.11 18.75 5.06
CA ASN A 316 -39.90 19.37 4.00
C ASN A 316 -39.03 20.22 3.06
N MET A 317 -38.10 21.00 3.62
CA MET A 317 -37.17 21.81 2.82
C MET A 317 -36.25 20.95 1.96
N LEU A 318 -35.67 19.88 2.52
CA LEU A 318 -34.80 18.97 1.77
C LEU A 318 -35.56 18.28 0.64
N ILE A 319 -36.79 17.82 0.87
CA ILE A 319 -37.64 17.22 -0.17
C ILE A 319 -37.91 18.21 -1.30
N ALA A 320 -38.31 19.43 -0.97
CA ALA A 320 -38.61 20.47 -1.97
C ALA A 320 -37.37 20.87 -2.78
N LEU A 321 -36.22 21.09 -2.11
CA LEU A 321 -34.96 21.41 -2.77
C LEU A 321 -34.50 20.28 -3.70
N GLN A 322 -34.58 19.02 -3.25
CA GLN A 322 -34.26 17.85 -4.07
C GLN A 322 -35.20 17.69 -5.27
N ALA A 323 -36.48 18.05 -5.13
CA ALA A 323 -37.46 18.05 -6.21
C ALA A 323 -37.28 19.22 -7.20
N GLY A 324 -36.37 20.18 -6.91
CA GLY A 324 -36.19 21.39 -7.70
C GLY A 324 -37.31 22.42 -7.51
N GLU A 325 -38.06 22.31 -6.42
CA GLU A 325 -39.04 23.31 -6.02
C GLU A 325 -38.35 24.50 -5.36
N HIS A 326 -39.01 25.66 -5.40
CA HIS A 326 -38.49 26.91 -4.82
C HIS A 326 -39.29 27.36 -3.60
N GLN A 327 -40.06 26.45 -3.00
CA GLN A 327 -40.82 26.74 -1.80
C GLN A 327 -41.04 25.47 -0.98
N ALA A 328 -41.15 25.60 0.34
CA ALA A 328 -41.56 24.54 1.24
C ALA A 328 -42.45 25.09 2.36
N GLU A 329 -43.30 24.23 2.92
CA GLU A 329 -44.10 24.57 4.09
C GLU A 329 -43.39 24.17 5.39
N ALA A 330 -43.33 25.11 6.33
CA ALA A 330 -42.86 24.89 7.69
C ALA A 330 -43.89 24.12 8.51
N GLN A 331 -43.41 23.20 9.36
CA GLN A 331 -44.24 22.46 10.28
C GLN A 331 -44.20 23.12 11.66
N LEU A 332 -45.36 23.51 12.19
CA LEU A 332 -45.50 24.05 13.54
C LEU A 332 -45.76 22.94 14.57
N ARG A 333 -45.17 23.08 15.77
CA ARG A 333 -45.52 22.30 16.98
C ARG A 333 -46.63 23.02 17.76
N LEU A 334 -47.74 22.32 18.00
CA LEU A 334 -48.83 22.84 18.83
C LEU A 334 -48.61 22.48 20.30
N THR A 335 -48.63 23.48 21.17
CA THR A 335 -48.71 23.28 22.62
C THR A 335 -50.15 22.93 23.01
N ARG A 336 -50.35 21.76 23.66
CA ARG A 336 -51.67 21.29 24.10
C ARG A 336 -52.03 21.83 25.49
N GLY A 337 -51.98 23.16 25.63
CA GLY A 337 -52.47 23.88 26.81
C GLY A 337 -51.81 23.54 28.16
N MET A 338 -52.29 24.22 29.21
CA MET A 338 -51.79 24.14 30.58
C MET A 338 -52.59 23.12 31.41
N TYR A 339 -51.91 22.12 31.99
CA TYR A 339 -52.44 21.18 32.97
C TYR A 339 -52.18 21.65 34.40
N THR A 340 -53.07 21.36 35.36
CA THR A 340 -52.85 21.68 36.78
C THR A 340 -52.82 20.38 37.57
N VAL A 341 -51.67 20.10 38.20
CA VAL A 341 -51.37 18.87 38.95
C VAL A 341 -52.40 18.66 40.07
N GLN A 342 -53.05 17.51 40.09
CA GLN A 342 -54.04 17.09 41.06
C GLN A 342 -53.41 16.21 42.17
N LEU A 343 -54.19 15.96 43.22
CA LEU A 343 -53.74 15.10 44.32
C LEU A 343 -53.66 13.65 43.84
N GLY A 344 -52.45 13.09 43.81
CA GLY A 344 -52.18 11.71 43.37
C GLY A 344 -51.52 11.59 42.00
N ASP A 345 -51.32 12.70 41.30
CA ASP A 345 -50.64 12.72 40.00
C ASP A 345 -49.15 12.38 40.12
N THR A 346 -48.64 11.78 39.05
CA THR A 346 -47.20 11.58 38.83
C THR A 346 -46.85 12.08 37.43
N LEU A 347 -45.61 12.51 37.18
CA LEU A 347 -45.21 12.92 35.83
C LEU A 347 -45.43 11.80 34.79
N LEU A 348 -45.20 10.54 35.17
CA LEU A 348 -45.47 9.40 34.31
C LEU A 348 -46.98 9.24 34.04
N GLY A 349 -47.82 9.39 35.06
CA GLY A 349 -49.28 9.34 34.90
C GLY A 349 -49.80 10.43 33.96
N ILE A 350 -49.30 11.66 34.12
CA ILE A 350 -49.61 12.80 33.23
C ILE A 350 -49.07 12.53 31.82
N ALA A 351 -47.82 12.06 31.69
CA ALA A 351 -47.22 11.74 30.40
C ALA A 351 -48.06 10.71 29.61
N LEU A 352 -48.52 9.66 30.30
CA LEU A 352 -49.38 8.64 29.73
C LEU A 352 -50.78 9.16 29.38
N GLU A 353 -51.38 9.99 30.25
CA GLU A 353 -52.69 10.61 30.01
C GLU A 353 -52.69 11.49 28.76
N PHE A 354 -51.60 12.22 28.53
CA PHE A 354 -51.47 13.18 27.43
C PHE A 354 -50.66 12.67 26.23
N ASN A 355 -50.28 11.39 26.24
CA ASN A 355 -49.52 10.75 25.17
C ASN A 355 -48.22 11.50 24.83
N THR A 356 -47.42 11.83 25.86
CA THR A 356 -46.07 12.43 25.78
C THR A 356 -45.10 11.63 26.66
N THR A 357 -43.85 12.04 26.77
CA THR A 357 -42.85 11.42 27.65
C THR A 357 -42.59 12.26 28.92
N VAL A 358 -42.08 11.61 29.96
CA VAL A 358 -41.66 12.30 31.20
C VAL A 358 -40.55 13.31 30.90
N ASP A 359 -39.63 12.97 30.00
CA ASP A 359 -38.51 13.83 29.64
C ASP A 359 -38.99 15.09 28.90
N GLU A 360 -39.93 14.95 27.95
CA GLU A 360 -40.56 16.09 27.29
C GLU A 360 -41.29 17.00 28.28
N LEU A 361 -42.07 16.43 29.20
CA LEU A 361 -42.74 17.22 30.24
C LEU A 361 -41.74 17.97 31.12
N LYS A 362 -40.58 17.39 31.43
CA LYS A 362 -39.55 18.03 32.25
C LYS A 362 -38.87 19.16 31.51
N VAL A 363 -38.54 18.98 30.24
CA VAL A 363 -37.95 20.00 29.38
C VAL A 363 -38.88 21.20 29.23
N PHE A 364 -40.15 20.97 28.86
CA PHE A 364 -41.12 22.04 28.64
C PHE A 364 -41.47 22.82 29.92
N ASN A 365 -41.28 22.23 31.09
CA ASN A 365 -41.60 22.84 32.38
C ASN A 365 -40.40 23.21 33.22
N ASN A 366 -39.17 23.14 32.66
CA ASN A 366 -37.92 23.39 33.38
C ASN A 366 -37.78 22.59 34.69
N LEU A 367 -38.27 21.35 34.71
CA LEU A 367 -38.19 20.46 35.88
C LEU A 367 -36.86 19.72 35.90
N ARG A 368 -36.14 19.81 37.01
CA ARG A 368 -34.86 19.10 37.22
C ARG A 368 -35.02 17.72 37.87
N SER A 369 -36.25 17.35 38.22
CA SER A 369 -36.60 16.12 38.92
C SER A 369 -38.03 15.71 38.59
N ASP A 370 -38.40 14.48 38.97
CA ASP A 370 -39.75 13.96 38.72
C ASP A 370 -40.79 14.40 39.78
N LEU A 371 -40.35 15.19 40.77
CA LEU A 371 -41.20 15.73 41.84
C LEU A 371 -42.11 16.84 41.29
N ILE A 372 -43.41 16.65 41.44
CA ILE A 372 -44.46 17.64 41.14
C ILE A 372 -45.34 17.86 42.37
N ILE A 373 -45.87 19.08 42.52
CA ILE A 373 -46.67 19.50 43.69
C ILE A 373 -48.12 19.72 43.26
N THR A 374 -49.09 19.24 44.04
CA THR A 374 -50.51 19.53 43.80
C THR A 374 -50.75 21.04 43.65
N GLY A 375 -51.44 21.43 42.57
CA GLY A 375 -51.69 22.82 42.18
C GLY A 375 -50.63 23.45 41.28
N GLN A 376 -49.50 22.76 41.03
CA GLN A 376 -48.50 23.19 40.04
C GLN A 376 -49.09 23.14 38.63
N ARG A 377 -48.78 24.15 37.81
CA ARG A 377 -49.24 24.18 36.41
C ARG A 377 -48.11 23.69 35.50
N LEU A 378 -48.42 22.75 34.60
CA LEU A 378 -47.51 22.15 33.64
C LEU A 378 -47.98 22.43 32.20
N ILE A 379 -47.06 22.80 31.32
CA ILE A 379 -47.22 22.86 29.87
C ILE A 379 -47.18 21.43 29.33
N ILE A 380 -48.20 21.04 28.57
CA ILE A 380 -48.30 19.71 27.97
C ILE A 380 -47.93 19.79 26.48
N PRO A 381 -46.82 19.17 26.04
CA PRO A 381 -46.49 19.08 24.63
C PRO A 381 -47.36 18.03 23.93
N SER A 382 -47.64 18.22 22.63
CA SER A 382 -48.35 17.23 21.81
C SER A 382 -47.35 16.28 21.15
N ALA A 383 -47.57 14.97 21.20
CA ALA A 383 -46.78 14.01 20.42
C ALA A 383 -47.30 13.89 18.97
N LEU A 384 -46.36 13.84 18.03
CA LEU A 384 -46.56 13.24 16.71
C LEU A 384 -46.01 11.80 16.77
N THR A 385 -46.82 10.83 16.37
CA THR A 385 -46.44 9.42 16.19
C THR A 385 -45.54 9.25 14.96
N PRO A 386 -44.38 8.56 15.04
CA PRO A 386 -43.62 8.12 13.88
C PRO A 386 -44.05 6.71 13.45
N GLU A 387 -44.91 6.62 12.43
CA GLU A 387 -44.90 5.48 11.50
C GLU A 387 -44.03 5.88 10.31
N LEU A 388 -42.79 5.38 10.23
CA LEU A 388 -42.02 5.18 9.00
C LEU A 388 -40.72 4.42 9.35
N SER A 389 -40.86 3.17 9.77
CA SER A 389 -39.83 2.16 9.51
C SER A 389 -39.86 1.83 8.01
N ARG A 390 -38.92 2.35 7.23
CA ARG A 390 -38.56 1.79 5.93
C ARG A 390 -37.05 1.51 5.90
N GLU A 391 -36.78 0.20 5.84
CA GLU A 391 -35.58 -0.46 5.32
C GLU A 391 -34.59 0.45 4.58
N ILE A 392 -33.40 0.60 5.16
CA ILE A 392 -32.18 0.95 4.41
C ILE A 392 -31.78 -0.31 3.64
N VAL A 393 -32.08 -0.33 2.34
CA VAL A 393 -31.47 -1.29 1.40
C VAL A 393 -30.04 -0.83 1.15
N ILE A 394 -29.08 -1.55 1.70
CA ILE A 394 -27.65 -1.37 1.40
C ILE A 394 -27.45 -1.81 -0.06
N GLY A 395 -27.14 -0.85 -0.94
CA GLY A 395 -26.82 -1.13 -2.33
C GLY A 395 -25.55 -1.96 -2.45
N THR A 396 -25.61 -3.01 -3.28
CA THR A 396 -24.45 -3.79 -3.71
C THR A 396 -23.37 -2.91 -4.36
N PRO A 397 -22.07 -3.20 -4.17
CA PRO A 397 -20.99 -2.43 -4.80
C PRO A 397 -21.06 -2.50 -6.34
N PRO A 398 -20.49 -1.51 -7.07
CA PRO A 398 -20.46 -1.53 -8.53
C PRO A 398 -19.55 -2.66 -9.02
N THR A 399 -20.12 -3.63 -9.73
CA THR A 399 -19.43 -4.77 -10.36
C THR A 399 -18.82 -4.45 -11.73
N ASP A 400 -18.73 -3.17 -12.12
CA ASP A 400 -18.52 -2.77 -13.52
C ASP A 400 -17.09 -2.29 -13.88
N ILE A 401 -16.07 -2.65 -13.09
CA ILE A 401 -14.68 -2.50 -13.55
C ILE A 401 -14.21 -3.86 -14.10
N ALA A 402 -14.33 -4.03 -15.40
CA ALA A 402 -13.72 -5.14 -16.11
C ALA A 402 -12.19 -5.08 -15.92
N VAL A 403 -11.66 -5.98 -15.08
CA VAL A 403 -10.23 -6.27 -15.01
C VAL A 403 -9.84 -6.91 -16.35
N PRO A 404 -8.79 -6.44 -17.04
CA PRO A 404 -8.36 -7.05 -18.29
C PRO A 404 -8.01 -8.54 -18.08
N ASP A 405 -8.61 -9.40 -18.91
CA ASP A 405 -8.39 -10.85 -18.91
C ASP A 405 -6.93 -11.16 -19.30
N LEU A 406 -6.06 -11.35 -18.29
CA LEU A 406 -4.83 -12.09 -18.47
C LEU A 406 -5.17 -13.58 -18.62
N PRO A 407 -4.57 -14.32 -19.58
CA PRO A 407 -4.89 -15.73 -19.77
C PRO A 407 -4.56 -16.54 -18.51
N ALA A 408 -5.56 -17.17 -17.90
CA ALA A 408 -5.40 -18.04 -16.74
C ALA A 408 -4.63 -19.32 -17.13
N THR A 409 -3.34 -19.37 -16.81
CA THR A 409 -2.55 -20.61 -16.84
C THR A 409 -2.00 -20.86 -15.44
N HIS A 410 -2.65 -21.76 -14.69
CA HIS A 410 -2.19 -22.11 -13.34
C HIS A 410 -1.18 -23.24 -13.37
N SER A 411 -0.01 -23.03 -12.77
CA SER A 411 0.88 -24.11 -12.35
C SER A 411 0.52 -24.66 -10.96
N ILE A 412 -0.25 -23.91 -10.16
CA ILE A 412 -0.61 -24.22 -8.77
C ILE A 412 -2.00 -24.89 -8.71
N ASN A 413 -2.14 -25.92 -7.87
CA ASN A 413 -3.43 -26.56 -7.62
C ASN A 413 -4.24 -25.81 -6.55
N TRP A 414 -4.86 -24.71 -6.97
CA TRP A 414 -5.63 -23.83 -6.07
C TRP A 414 -6.87 -24.47 -5.44
N ARG A 415 -7.49 -25.45 -6.09
CA ARG A 415 -8.67 -26.14 -5.54
C ARG A 415 -8.32 -26.99 -4.33
N GLU A 416 -7.19 -27.68 -4.37
CA GLU A 416 -6.70 -28.45 -3.22
C GLU A 416 -6.33 -27.53 -2.06
N ASP A 417 -5.67 -26.40 -2.35
CA ASP A 417 -5.35 -25.41 -1.32
C ASP A 417 -6.61 -24.81 -0.68
N LEU A 418 -7.63 -24.45 -1.47
CA LEU A 418 -8.93 -24.01 -0.96
C LEU A 418 -9.57 -25.10 -0.09
N ALA A 419 -9.54 -26.36 -0.52
CA ALA A 419 -10.10 -27.47 0.25
C ALA A 419 -9.39 -27.66 1.60
N VAL A 420 -8.06 -27.57 1.64
CA VAL A 420 -7.28 -27.66 2.88
C VAL A 420 -7.53 -26.47 3.79
N LEU A 421 -7.66 -25.25 3.23
CA LEU A 421 -8.03 -24.07 4.01
C LEU A 421 -9.39 -24.27 4.67
N VAL A 422 -10.40 -24.69 3.91
CA VAL A 422 -11.76 -24.93 4.40
C VAL A 422 -11.79 -26.06 5.43
N GLU A 423 -11.04 -27.15 5.21
CA GLU A 423 -10.89 -28.22 6.19
C GLU A 423 -10.32 -27.70 7.52
N ARG A 424 -9.30 -26.84 7.46
CA ARG A 424 -8.69 -26.23 8.65
C ARG A 424 -9.64 -25.29 9.37
N ILE A 425 -10.34 -24.43 8.63
CA ILE A 425 -11.38 -23.54 9.18
C ILE A 425 -12.45 -24.39 9.89
N ASN A 426 -12.96 -25.44 9.24
CA ASN A 426 -13.97 -26.36 9.78
C ASN A 426 -13.59 -27.02 11.10
N ARG A 427 -12.28 -27.12 11.39
CA ARG A 427 -11.76 -27.69 12.64
C ARG A 427 -11.52 -26.67 13.74
N LEU A 428 -11.62 -25.37 13.45
CA LEU A 428 -11.44 -24.31 14.45
C LEU A 428 -12.37 -24.48 15.67
N PRO A 429 -13.66 -24.82 15.53
CA PRO A 429 -14.52 -25.06 16.70
C PRO A 429 -14.02 -26.19 17.62
N GLU A 430 -13.37 -27.21 17.05
CA GLU A 430 -12.76 -28.32 17.82
C GLU A 430 -11.51 -27.87 18.59
N ILE A 431 -10.84 -26.82 18.10
CA ILE A 431 -9.60 -26.25 18.65
C ILE A 431 -9.92 -25.17 19.70
N HIS A 432 -10.98 -24.39 19.50
CA HIS A 432 -11.29 -23.20 20.30
C HIS A 432 -12.27 -23.41 21.46
N GLY A 433 -12.98 -24.55 21.51
CA GLY A 433 -13.94 -24.86 22.58
C GLY A 433 -15.28 -24.12 22.46
N GLU A 434 -16.14 -24.27 23.47
CA GLU A 434 -17.48 -23.64 23.51
C GLU A 434 -17.36 -22.11 23.58
N GLY A 435 -17.78 -21.41 22.53
CA GLY A 435 -17.75 -19.94 22.45
C GLY A 435 -17.26 -19.39 21.12
N PHE A 436 -16.48 -20.17 20.35
CA PHE A 436 -16.09 -19.79 18.99
C PHE A 436 -17.28 -19.98 18.05
N GLN A 437 -18.09 -18.94 17.91
CA GLN A 437 -19.09 -18.88 16.86
C GLN A 437 -18.37 -18.49 15.56
N VAL A 438 -17.75 -19.46 14.89
CA VAL A 438 -17.60 -19.30 13.44
C VAL A 438 -19.02 -19.15 12.95
N VAL A 439 -19.31 -17.98 12.41
CA VAL A 439 -20.52 -17.78 11.65
C VAL A 439 -20.34 -18.58 10.36
N TYR A 440 -20.55 -19.89 10.43
CA TYR A 440 -20.81 -20.74 9.27
C TYR A 440 -22.20 -20.42 8.76
N ASP A 441 -22.43 -19.15 8.44
CA ASP A 441 -23.65 -18.75 7.80
C ASP A 441 -23.56 -19.02 6.30
N GLU A 442 -24.64 -18.69 5.62
CA GLU A 442 -24.76 -18.83 4.19
C GLU A 442 -23.67 -18.05 3.45
N SER A 443 -23.16 -16.95 4.00
CA SER A 443 -22.17 -16.08 3.35
C SER A 443 -20.80 -16.75 3.24
N PHE A 444 -20.36 -17.47 4.28
CA PHE A 444 -19.10 -18.24 4.23
C PHE A 444 -19.14 -19.31 3.15
N ILE A 445 -20.22 -20.10 3.12
CA ILE A 445 -20.41 -21.17 2.14
C ILE A 445 -20.50 -20.59 0.72
N GLN A 446 -21.23 -19.48 0.55
CA GLN A 446 -21.34 -18.78 -0.72
C GLN A 446 -19.97 -18.27 -1.21
N ALA A 447 -19.15 -17.68 -0.33
CA ALA A 447 -17.82 -17.19 -0.67
C ALA A 447 -16.87 -18.32 -1.13
N VAL A 448 -16.86 -19.45 -0.41
CA VAL A 448 -16.09 -20.65 -0.78
C VAL A 448 -16.51 -21.18 -2.15
N ASN A 449 -17.82 -21.38 -2.36
CA ASN A 449 -18.34 -21.90 -3.63
C ASN A 449 -18.11 -20.94 -4.79
N ALA A 450 -18.25 -19.63 -4.56
CA ALA A 450 -17.98 -18.61 -5.57
C ALA A 450 -16.51 -18.63 -5.99
N LEU A 451 -15.58 -18.75 -5.03
CA LEU A 451 -14.16 -18.85 -5.33
C LEU A 451 -13.85 -20.15 -6.09
N ASP A 452 -14.31 -21.31 -5.63
CA ASP A 452 -14.06 -22.60 -6.32
C ASP A 452 -14.54 -22.61 -7.77
N ALA A 453 -15.70 -21.99 -8.02
CA ALA A 453 -16.26 -21.82 -9.36
C ALA A 453 -15.44 -20.86 -10.22
N ALA A 454 -14.88 -19.80 -9.63
CA ALA A 454 -14.11 -18.77 -10.33
C ALA A 454 -12.63 -19.15 -10.55
N ILE A 455 -12.05 -20.07 -9.76
CA ILE A 455 -10.64 -20.48 -9.87
C ILE A 455 -10.17 -20.68 -11.32
N PRO A 456 -10.89 -21.40 -12.22
CA PRO A 456 -10.42 -21.62 -13.59
C PRO A 456 -10.25 -20.36 -14.45
N THR A 457 -10.82 -19.23 -14.03
CA THR A 457 -10.82 -17.96 -14.77
C THR A 457 -10.00 -16.86 -14.09
N LEU A 458 -9.66 -17.04 -12.82
CA LEU A 458 -8.88 -16.04 -12.07
C LEU A 458 -7.40 -16.22 -12.34
N VAL A 459 -6.59 -15.19 -12.04
CA VAL A 459 -5.13 -15.33 -11.91
C VAL A 459 -4.73 -15.50 -10.44
N ASP A 460 -3.50 -15.95 -10.18
CA ASP A 460 -3.05 -16.42 -8.86
C ASP A 460 -3.30 -15.40 -7.73
N HIS A 461 -2.94 -14.11 -7.91
CA HIS A 461 -3.17 -13.08 -6.88
C HIS A 461 -4.65 -12.79 -6.62
N GLN A 462 -5.52 -12.94 -7.63
CA GLN A 462 -6.98 -12.82 -7.43
C GLN A 462 -7.52 -13.98 -6.60
N ILE A 463 -6.96 -15.19 -6.76
CA ILE A 463 -7.32 -16.35 -5.93
C ILE A 463 -6.87 -16.10 -4.49
N VAL A 464 -5.66 -15.57 -4.27
CA VAL A 464 -5.18 -15.18 -2.92
C VAL A 464 -6.15 -14.19 -2.26
N VAL A 465 -6.58 -13.15 -2.98
CA VAL A 465 -7.56 -12.19 -2.45
C VAL A 465 -8.94 -12.84 -2.20
N GLY A 466 -9.32 -13.83 -3.01
CA GLY A 466 -10.47 -14.68 -2.72
C GLY A 466 -10.34 -15.46 -1.40
N LEU A 467 -9.17 -16.04 -1.11
CA LEU A 467 -8.90 -16.70 0.17
C LEU A 467 -8.93 -15.69 1.33
N MET A 468 -8.39 -14.48 1.12
CA MET A 468 -8.45 -13.40 2.11
C MET A 468 -9.90 -13.01 2.43
N ARG A 469 -10.78 -12.92 1.41
CA ARG A 469 -12.21 -12.67 1.60
C ARG A 469 -12.88 -13.73 2.48
N ILE A 470 -12.54 -15.00 2.27
CA ILE A 470 -13.05 -16.11 3.10
C ILE A 470 -12.58 -15.97 4.56
N LEU A 471 -11.31 -15.61 4.78
CA LEU A 471 -10.77 -15.42 6.13
C LEU A 471 -11.36 -14.18 6.83
N ALA A 472 -11.63 -13.10 6.10
CA ALA A 472 -12.21 -11.88 6.66
C ALA A 472 -13.62 -12.12 7.24
N LEU A 473 -14.39 -13.05 6.67
CA LEU A 473 -15.71 -13.46 7.20
C LEU A 473 -15.65 -14.09 8.59
N LEU A 474 -14.47 -14.54 9.04
CA LEU A 474 -14.29 -15.06 10.40
C LEU A 474 -14.31 -13.95 11.46
N ASN A 475 -14.22 -12.68 11.05
CA ASN A 475 -14.22 -11.51 11.92
C ASN A 475 -13.16 -11.61 13.05
N ASP A 476 -12.00 -12.17 12.72
CA ASP A 476 -10.86 -12.40 13.60
C ASP A 476 -9.61 -11.75 13.00
N ALA A 477 -9.16 -10.66 13.60
CA ALA A 477 -8.03 -9.88 13.10
C ALA A 477 -6.68 -10.62 13.12
N HIS A 478 -6.58 -11.70 13.91
CA HIS A 478 -5.37 -12.54 14.01
C HIS A 478 -5.37 -13.72 13.02
N THR A 479 -6.48 -13.97 12.34
CA THR A 479 -6.62 -15.02 11.33
C THR A 479 -6.53 -14.43 9.93
N ASN A 480 -5.38 -14.56 9.27
CA ASN A 480 -5.10 -13.89 8.00
C ASN A 480 -4.06 -14.62 7.13
N VAL A 481 -3.98 -14.23 5.85
CA VAL A 481 -2.86 -14.63 4.98
C VAL A 481 -1.63 -13.82 5.33
N ARG A 482 -0.49 -14.48 5.57
CA ARG A 482 0.78 -13.83 5.88
C ARG A 482 1.45 -13.33 4.59
N LEU A 483 0.95 -12.23 4.05
CA LEU A 483 1.38 -11.65 2.76
C LEU A 483 2.90 -11.41 2.67
N SER A 484 3.55 -11.14 3.80
CA SER A 484 4.98 -10.84 3.86
C SER A 484 5.92 -12.02 3.52
N ARG A 485 5.41 -13.23 3.26
CA ARG A 485 6.21 -14.43 2.99
C ARG A 485 6.06 -14.97 1.56
N TRP A 486 5.33 -14.27 0.70
CA TRP A 486 5.08 -14.71 -0.66
C TRP A 486 5.76 -13.77 -1.65
N GLU A 487 6.66 -14.29 -2.50
CA GLU A 487 7.57 -13.51 -3.35
C GLU A 487 6.84 -12.46 -4.20
N ASP A 488 5.71 -12.82 -4.83
CA ASP A 488 4.90 -11.90 -5.65
C ASP A 488 4.26 -10.75 -4.85
N PHE A 489 4.15 -10.86 -3.53
CA PHE A 489 3.63 -9.82 -2.63
C PHE A 489 4.73 -9.10 -1.84
N GLN A 490 5.98 -9.56 -1.90
CA GLN A 490 7.11 -9.01 -1.15
C GLN A 490 7.73 -7.78 -1.81
N GLU A 491 7.64 -7.63 -3.14
CA GLU A 491 8.57 -6.75 -3.86
C GLU A 491 8.00 -5.42 -4.39
N SER A 492 6.68 -5.19 -4.36
CA SER A 492 6.11 -3.97 -4.96
C SER A 492 5.06 -3.31 -4.06
N ALA A 493 5.33 -2.07 -3.66
CA ALA A 493 4.37 -1.17 -3.03
C ALA A 493 4.49 0.24 -3.62
N TYR A 494 3.41 1.00 -3.59
CA TYR A 494 3.46 2.39 -4.01
C TYR A 494 4.36 3.21 -3.05
N PRO A 495 5.12 4.19 -3.56
CA PRO A 495 6.24 4.83 -2.86
C PRO A 495 5.81 5.95 -1.89
N ILE A 496 4.69 5.75 -1.20
CA ILE A 496 4.11 6.67 -0.21
C ILE A 496 3.71 5.91 1.07
N GLN A 497 3.66 6.61 2.20
CA GLN A 497 3.11 6.14 3.47
C GLN A 497 1.87 6.97 3.79
N LEU A 498 0.85 6.28 4.27
CA LEU A 498 -0.45 6.86 4.53
C LEU A 498 -0.79 6.73 6.02
N GLN A 499 -1.46 7.75 6.56
CA GLN A 499 -2.02 7.71 7.89
C GLN A 499 -3.42 8.31 7.91
N TRP A 500 -4.34 7.62 8.59
CA TRP A 500 -5.64 8.18 8.92
C TRP A 500 -5.49 9.18 10.07
N PHE A 501 -6.00 10.38 9.84
CA PHE A 501 -6.28 11.40 10.83
C PHE A 501 -7.80 11.56 10.99
N SER A 502 -8.22 12.30 12.00
CA SER A 502 -9.64 12.60 12.25
C SER A 502 -10.34 13.32 11.10
N ASP A 503 -9.58 13.99 10.25
CA ASP A 503 -10.02 14.82 9.13
C ASP A 503 -9.68 14.24 7.74
N GLY A 504 -9.09 13.04 7.64
CA GLY A 504 -8.86 12.38 6.36
C GLY A 504 -7.68 11.41 6.34
N LEU A 505 -7.35 10.90 5.15
CA LEU A 505 -6.21 10.00 4.92
C LEU A 505 -5.10 10.79 4.24
N TYR A 506 -3.93 10.93 4.85
CA TYR A 506 -2.88 11.81 4.32
C TYR A 506 -1.55 11.09 4.11
N VAL A 507 -0.74 11.64 3.21
CA VAL A 507 0.63 11.19 2.95
C VAL A 507 1.57 11.71 4.04
N THR A 508 2.16 10.80 4.82
CA THR A 508 3.07 11.13 5.93
C THR A 508 4.54 10.92 5.60
N ALA A 509 4.84 10.11 4.59
CA ALA A 509 6.17 9.97 4.03
C ALA A 509 6.09 9.58 2.54
N ALA A 510 7.15 9.88 1.79
CA ALA A 510 7.28 9.52 0.38
C ALA A 510 8.73 9.16 0.05
N GLN A 511 8.94 8.35 -0.98
CA GLN A 511 10.29 8.11 -1.50
C GLN A 511 10.78 9.29 -2.36
N PRO A 512 12.10 9.37 -2.65
CA PRO A 512 12.62 10.43 -3.51
C PRO A 512 11.96 10.41 -4.88
N GLY A 513 11.52 11.58 -5.36
CA GLY A 513 10.73 11.74 -6.58
C GLY A 513 9.22 11.88 -6.35
N TYR A 514 8.73 11.64 -5.13
CA TYR A 514 7.32 11.74 -4.75
C TYR A 514 7.08 12.73 -3.59
N GLU A 515 8.06 13.58 -3.27
CA GLU A 515 7.99 14.52 -2.15
C GLU A 515 6.91 15.59 -2.32
N ASP A 516 6.49 15.86 -3.56
CA ASP A 516 5.38 16.78 -3.86
C ASP A 516 4.02 16.29 -3.33
N LEU A 517 3.94 15.02 -2.92
CA LEU A 517 2.75 14.42 -2.35
C LEU A 517 2.65 14.54 -0.83
N LEU A 518 3.72 14.95 -0.13
CA LEU A 518 3.73 15.05 1.32
C LEU A 518 2.65 16.01 1.82
N ALA A 519 1.96 15.62 2.90
CA ALA A 519 0.86 16.36 3.50
C ALA A 519 -0.38 16.59 2.62
N LEU A 520 -0.49 15.88 1.49
CA LEU A 520 -1.73 15.83 0.71
C LEU A 520 -2.66 14.72 1.22
N GLU A 521 -3.96 14.97 1.15
CA GLU A 521 -5.01 14.00 1.47
C GLU A 521 -5.25 13.08 0.27
N LEU A 522 -5.22 11.77 0.45
CA LEU A 522 -5.64 10.78 -0.54
C LEU A 522 -7.16 10.67 -0.56
N VAL A 523 -7.79 11.08 -1.67
CA VAL A 523 -9.25 11.10 -1.81
C VAL A 523 -9.79 10.04 -2.77
N GLN A 524 -8.95 9.48 -3.65
CA GLN A 524 -9.38 8.47 -4.64
C GLN A 524 -8.19 7.63 -5.15
N ILE A 525 -8.47 6.35 -5.43
CA ILE A 525 -7.54 5.42 -6.10
C ILE A 525 -8.22 4.92 -7.38
N GLY A 526 -7.52 4.99 -8.51
CA GLY A 526 -8.10 4.71 -9.82
C GLY A 526 -9.31 5.61 -10.08
N ARG A 527 -10.49 5.00 -10.24
CA ARG A 527 -11.78 5.69 -10.40
C ARG A 527 -12.65 5.65 -9.14
N VAL A 528 -12.14 5.12 -8.04
CA VAL A 528 -12.94 4.78 -6.86
C VAL A 528 -12.60 5.72 -5.70
N PRO A 529 -13.57 6.49 -5.17
CA PRO A 529 -13.37 7.34 -4.01
C PRO A 529 -12.87 6.56 -2.79
N ILE A 530 -12.05 7.20 -1.95
CA ILE A 530 -11.35 6.52 -0.85
C ILE A 530 -12.31 5.83 0.13
N LEU A 531 -13.50 6.38 0.36
CA LEU A 531 -14.51 5.73 1.20
C LEU A 531 -15.05 4.43 0.60
N GLN A 532 -15.21 4.37 -0.72
CA GLN A 532 -15.60 3.14 -1.42
C GLN A 532 -14.44 2.12 -1.48
N VAL A 533 -13.21 2.61 -1.64
CA VAL A 533 -12.00 1.76 -1.50
C VAL A 533 -11.99 1.08 -0.13
N MET A 534 -12.31 1.83 0.94
CA MET A 534 -12.43 1.27 2.29
C MET A 534 -13.50 0.19 2.40
N THR A 535 -14.65 0.34 1.73
CA THR A 535 -15.69 -0.70 1.69
C THR A 535 -15.16 -1.99 1.06
N LEU A 536 -14.44 -1.90 -0.06
CA LEU A 536 -13.87 -3.09 -0.73
C LEU A 536 -12.74 -3.74 0.09
N LEU A 537 -11.91 -2.93 0.75
CA LEU A 537 -10.87 -3.43 1.64
C LEU A 537 -11.44 -4.13 2.87
N ALA A 538 -12.57 -3.66 3.40
CA ALA A 538 -13.25 -4.30 4.53
C ALA A 538 -13.65 -5.76 4.23
N GLU A 539 -13.93 -6.09 2.97
CA GLU A 539 -14.28 -7.46 2.57
C GLU A 539 -13.10 -8.44 2.64
N ILE A 540 -11.87 -7.95 2.65
CA ILE A 540 -10.66 -8.81 2.53
C ILE A 540 -9.68 -8.64 3.69
N ILE A 541 -9.86 -7.64 4.54
CA ILE A 541 -9.06 -7.41 5.74
C ILE A 541 -9.83 -8.04 6.92
N PRO A 542 -9.30 -9.09 7.55
CA PRO A 542 -9.84 -9.57 8.82
C PRO A 542 -9.71 -8.47 9.87
N HIS A 543 -10.83 -8.08 10.49
CA HIS A 543 -10.89 -7.01 11.47
C HIS A 543 -12.01 -7.29 12.48
N GLU A 544 -11.88 -6.74 13.69
CA GLU A 544 -12.92 -6.85 14.74
C GLU A 544 -13.70 -5.54 14.91
N ASN A 545 -13.11 -4.42 14.50
CA ASN A 545 -13.72 -3.10 14.58
C ASN A 545 -13.18 -2.18 13.48
N SER A 546 -13.84 -1.03 13.30
CA SER A 546 -13.52 -0.07 12.25
C SER A 546 -12.18 0.68 12.46
N TYR A 547 -11.66 0.76 13.69
CA TYR A 547 -10.39 1.41 14.00
C TYR A 547 -9.21 0.54 13.55
N GLY A 548 -9.24 -0.76 13.86
CA GLY A 548 -8.28 -1.74 13.38
C GLY A 548 -8.30 -1.86 11.85
N LEU A 549 -9.50 -1.86 11.25
CA LEU A 549 -9.66 -1.82 9.79
C LEU A 549 -8.98 -0.58 9.18
N ARG A 550 -9.21 0.61 9.73
CA ARG A 550 -8.56 1.85 9.26
C ARG A 550 -7.04 1.75 9.37
N ALA A 551 -6.52 1.31 10.52
CA ALA A 551 -5.08 1.14 10.70
C ALA A 551 -4.48 0.17 9.66
N ALA A 552 -5.08 -1.01 9.48
CA ALA A 552 -4.61 -2.03 8.54
C ALA A 552 -4.74 -1.58 7.07
N SER A 553 -5.81 -0.86 6.72
CA SER A 553 -6.12 -0.47 5.33
C SER A 553 -4.98 0.26 4.63
N THR A 554 -4.21 1.07 5.37
CA THR A 554 -3.10 1.87 4.84
C THR A 554 -2.03 1.01 4.19
N ASN A 555 -1.79 -0.20 4.70
CA ASN A 555 -0.84 -1.14 4.12
C ASN A 555 -1.41 -1.81 2.86
N TYR A 556 -2.69 -2.20 2.91
CA TYR A 556 -3.35 -2.95 1.85
C TYR A 556 -3.58 -2.09 0.60
N MET A 557 -3.98 -0.83 0.76
CA MET A 557 -4.21 0.07 -0.36
C MET A 557 -2.94 0.49 -1.10
N LEU A 558 -1.78 0.19 -0.54
CA LEU A 558 -0.49 0.45 -1.15
C LEU A 558 0.09 -0.77 -1.89
N ARG A 559 -0.64 -1.89 -1.92
CA ARG A 559 -0.24 -3.14 -2.59
C ARG A 559 -0.92 -3.24 -3.96
N PRO A 560 -0.17 -3.14 -5.07
CA PRO A 560 -0.75 -3.20 -6.42
C PRO A 560 -1.56 -4.46 -6.69
N VAL A 561 -1.06 -5.63 -6.25
CA VAL A 561 -1.73 -6.93 -6.37
C VAL A 561 -3.11 -6.94 -5.70
N ILE A 562 -3.26 -6.27 -4.55
CA ILE A 562 -4.55 -6.16 -3.85
C ILE A 562 -5.49 -5.24 -4.61
N LEU A 563 -5.01 -4.05 -5.00
CA LEU A 563 -5.82 -3.09 -5.74
C LEU A 563 -6.31 -3.67 -7.07
N HIS A 564 -5.45 -4.36 -7.80
CA HIS A 564 -5.80 -5.00 -9.07
C HIS A 564 -6.82 -6.12 -8.86
N ALA A 565 -6.64 -6.97 -7.84
CA ALA A 565 -7.60 -8.04 -7.54
C ALA A 565 -8.98 -7.51 -7.13
N LEU A 566 -9.04 -6.34 -6.50
CA LEU A 566 -10.28 -5.63 -6.17
C LEU A 566 -10.85 -4.82 -7.33
N GLY A 567 -10.22 -4.82 -8.51
CA GLY A 567 -10.64 -4.04 -9.67
C GLY A 567 -10.43 -2.53 -9.51
N LEU A 568 -9.65 -2.09 -8.52
CA LEU A 568 -9.34 -0.68 -8.28
C LEU A 568 -8.31 -0.14 -9.28
N THR A 569 -7.46 -1.02 -9.80
CA THR A 569 -6.40 -0.67 -10.77
C THR A 569 -6.39 -1.67 -11.92
N ALA A 570 -6.04 -1.19 -13.11
CA ALA A 570 -5.93 -2.02 -14.31
C ALA A 570 -4.56 -2.71 -14.45
N ASP A 571 -3.56 -2.27 -13.69
CA ASP A 571 -2.16 -2.69 -13.79
C ASP A 571 -1.61 -3.07 -12.40
N LEU A 572 -0.62 -3.96 -12.38
CA LEU A 572 0.03 -4.51 -11.19
C LEU A 572 1.26 -3.71 -10.70
N THR A 573 1.58 -2.62 -11.39
CA THR A 573 2.75 -1.78 -11.13
C THR A 573 2.38 -0.31 -11.10
N ARG A 574 1.46 0.14 -11.95
CA ARG A 574 1.14 1.57 -12.09
C ARG A 574 -0.33 1.84 -11.78
N ALA A 575 -0.59 2.85 -10.97
CA ALA A 575 -1.96 3.28 -10.68
C ALA A 575 -2.10 4.78 -10.49
N VAL A 576 -3.31 5.27 -10.77
CA VAL A 576 -3.67 6.67 -10.55
C VAL A 576 -4.11 6.85 -9.11
N PHE A 577 -3.55 7.84 -8.43
CA PHE A 577 -4.00 8.32 -7.13
C PHE A 577 -4.40 9.79 -7.28
N VAL A 578 -5.52 10.17 -6.67
CA VAL A 578 -5.96 11.56 -6.62
C VAL A 578 -5.87 12.04 -5.19
N PHE A 579 -5.13 13.11 -5.04
CA PHE A 579 -4.90 13.78 -3.78
C PHE A 579 -5.62 15.12 -3.74
N ARG A 580 -5.80 15.67 -2.55
CA ARG A 580 -6.36 16.98 -2.29
C ARG A 580 -5.43 17.75 -1.35
N ASN A 581 -5.15 19.00 -1.68
CA ASN A 581 -4.38 19.88 -0.81
C ASN A 581 -5.29 20.68 0.14
N ALA A 582 -4.70 21.46 1.05
CA ALA A 582 -5.44 22.28 2.01
C ALA A 582 -6.30 23.41 1.39
N THR A 583 -6.17 23.68 0.09
CA THR A 583 -7.01 24.66 -0.64
C THR A 583 -8.08 23.97 -1.50
N ASP A 584 -8.40 22.70 -1.21
CA ASP A 584 -9.32 21.84 -1.97
C ASP A 584 -8.93 21.61 -3.45
N HIS A 585 -7.70 21.92 -3.83
CA HIS A 585 -7.20 21.65 -5.17
C HIS A 585 -6.80 20.18 -5.29
N THR A 586 -7.32 19.50 -6.32
CA THR A 586 -7.03 18.10 -6.57
C THR A 586 -5.76 17.92 -7.40
N ILE A 587 -4.94 16.97 -6.99
CA ILE A 587 -3.67 16.62 -7.62
C ILE A 587 -3.75 15.16 -8.04
N THR A 588 -3.77 14.90 -9.34
CA THR A 588 -3.73 13.53 -9.87
C THR A 588 -2.28 13.14 -10.15
N ARG A 589 -1.88 11.95 -9.68
CA ARG A 589 -0.55 11.38 -9.92
C ARG A 589 -0.63 9.91 -10.29
N TYR A 590 0.26 9.50 -11.19
CA TYR A 590 0.58 8.09 -11.34
C TYR A 590 1.64 7.72 -10.32
N LEU A 591 1.37 6.67 -9.55
CA LEU A 591 2.36 6.04 -8.70
C LEU A 591 2.83 4.75 -9.37
N ILE A 592 4.13 4.52 -9.32
CA ILE A 592 4.76 3.28 -9.81
C ILE A 592 5.22 2.50 -8.59
N ALA A 593 4.79 1.26 -8.48
CA ALA A 593 5.19 0.33 -7.44
C ALA A 593 6.47 -0.39 -7.87
N ASP A 594 7.61 0.25 -7.64
CA ASP A 594 8.95 -0.23 -7.96
C ASP A 594 9.79 -0.53 -6.71
N SER A 595 9.24 -0.28 -5.52
CA SER A 595 9.97 -0.43 -4.27
C SER A 595 9.68 -1.75 -3.55
N PRO A 596 10.72 -2.53 -3.18
CA PRO A 596 10.58 -3.46 -2.08
C PRO A 596 10.23 -2.66 -0.82
N VAL A 597 9.25 -3.12 -0.05
CA VAL A 597 8.69 -2.44 1.15
C VAL A 597 9.76 -2.14 2.22
N ILE A 598 10.95 -2.74 2.10
CA ILE A 598 11.97 -2.91 3.15
C ILE A 598 12.97 -1.73 3.25
N MET A 599 13.04 -0.81 2.27
CA MET A 599 14.04 0.27 2.28
C MET A 599 13.51 1.55 2.96
N GLN A 600 13.35 1.54 4.29
CA GLN A 600 12.92 2.72 5.07
C GLN A 600 13.94 3.88 5.08
N ASP A 601 15.23 3.60 4.84
CA ASP A 601 16.33 4.57 4.94
C ASP A 601 16.34 5.67 3.86
N ARG A 602 15.40 5.62 2.90
CA ARG A 602 15.28 6.61 1.81
C ARG A 602 14.02 7.46 1.87
N TRP A 603 13.16 7.26 2.87
CA TRP A 603 11.89 7.96 2.95
C TRP A 603 12.08 9.40 3.43
N VAL A 604 11.45 10.34 2.73
CA VAL A 604 11.30 11.73 3.14
C VAL A 604 10.03 11.81 3.97
N LEU A 605 10.18 12.17 5.25
CA LEU A 605 9.07 12.34 6.19
C LEU A 605 8.43 13.72 6.03
N ALA A 606 7.11 13.79 6.10
CA ALA A 606 6.37 15.07 6.11
C ALA A 606 6.71 15.92 7.33
N VAL A 607 7.01 15.27 8.47
CA VAL A 607 7.52 15.93 9.68
C VAL A 607 8.96 15.49 9.88
N PRO A 608 9.96 16.38 9.70
CA PRO A 608 11.37 16.04 9.88
C PRO A 608 11.66 15.54 11.29
N GLN A 609 12.54 14.53 11.40
CA GLN A 609 12.85 13.86 12.68
C GLN A 609 13.32 14.83 13.79
N GLN A 610 13.99 15.93 13.44
CA GLN A 610 14.46 16.93 14.41
C GLN A 610 13.33 17.75 15.04
N THR A 611 12.19 17.86 14.35
CA THR A 611 11.01 18.60 14.78
C THR A 611 9.85 17.67 15.15
N SER A 612 10.04 16.36 15.03
CA SER A 612 9.00 15.37 15.33
C SER A 612 8.64 15.36 16.82
N PRO A 613 7.35 15.26 17.16
CA PRO A 613 6.91 14.98 18.53
C PRO A 613 7.46 13.63 19.01
N LEU A 614 7.53 13.43 20.34
CA LEU A 614 8.20 12.28 20.95
C LEU A 614 7.76 10.95 20.34
N TYR A 615 6.45 10.76 20.15
CA TYR A 615 5.89 9.50 19.66
C TYR A 615 6.35 9.09 18.26
N LEU A 616 6.94 10.00 17.47
CA LEU A 616 7.47 9.73 16.13
C LEU A 616 9.01 9.62 16.09
N GLN A 617 9.73 10.02 17.15
CA GLN A 617 11.19 10.18 17.09
C GLN A 617 11.95 8.85 16.97
N LYS A 618 11.41 7.79 17.60
CA LYS A 618 12.09 6.50 17.77
C LYS A 618 11.18 5.31 17.48
N LEU A 619 10.48 5.34 16.33
CA LEU A 619 9.56 4.27 15.92
C LEU A 619 10.25 2.91 15.67
N GLN A 620 11.57 2.91 15.44
CA GLN A 620 12.35 1.68 15.22
C GLN A 620 12.79 1.00 16.52
N ASP A 621 12.84 1.74 17.63
CA ASP A 621 13.20 1.20 18.93
C ASP A 621 12.00 0.42 19.49
N TYR A 622 12.23 -0.77 20.04
CA TYR A 622 11.14 -1.60 20.61
C TYR A 622 10.48 -0.90 21.80
N TYR A 623 11.31 -0.24 22.62
CA TYR A 623 10.91 0.60 23.75
C TYR A 623 11.99 1.61 24.05
N TRP A 624 11.58 2.78 24.55
CA TRP A 624 12.48 3.81 25.03
C TRP A 624 11.77 4.73 26.03
N TYR A 625 12.54 5.46 26.83
CA TYR A 625 11.97 6.45 27.75
C TYR A 625 12.75 7.77 27.76
N THR A 626 12.11 8.81 28.28
CA THR A 626 12.75 10.08 28.61
C THR A 626 12.07 10.75 29.82
N TYR A 627 12.82 11.57 30.56
CA TYR A 627 12.28 12.38 31.65
C TYR A 627 12.07 13.82 31.19
N LEU A 628 10.84 14.31 31.31
CA LEU A 628 10.42 15.66 30.94
C LEU A 628 10.49 16.58 32.16
N GLU A 629 11.64 17.25 32.34
CA GLU A 629 11.93 18.05 33.54
C GLU A 629 10.88 19.12 33.85
N SER A 630 10.40 19.85 32.83
CA SER A 630 9.45 20.96 32.99
C SER A 630 8.12 20.51 33.60
N SER A 631 7.69 19.30 33.27
CA SER A 631 6.41 18.73 33.70
C SER A 631 6.60 17.64 34.75
N ARG A 632 7.85 17.35 35.13
CA ARG A 632 8.26 16.26 36.02
C ARG A 632 7.63 14.92 35.61
N ALA A 633 7.49 14.68 34.31
CA ALA A 633 6.83 13.49 33.78
C ALA A 633 7.85 12.51 33.21
N LEU A 634 7.72 11.23 33.54
CA LEU A 634 8.43 10.17 32.86
C LEU A 634 7.58 9.70 31.68
N TYR A 635 8.12 9.81 30.48
CA TYR A 635 7.51 9.30 29.25
C TYR A 635 8.19 8.01 28.84
N PHE A 636 7.43 6.93 28.73
CA PHE A 636 7.86 5.62 28.25
C PHE A 636 7.01 5.24 27.04
N GLN A 637 7.64 5.12 25.87
CA GLN A 637 6.96 4.63 24.69
C GLN A 637 7.34 3.18 24.44
N PHE A 638 6.32 2.33 24.28
CA PHE A 638 6.47 0.91 24.06
C PHE A 638 5.92 0.57 22.67
N ASN A 639 6.78 0.59 21.66
CA ASN A 639 6.39 0.41 20.26
C ASN A 639 6.17 -1.05 19.89
N LEU A 640 6.89 -1.99 20.50
CA LEU A 640 6.82 -3.38 20.09
C LEU A 640 6.99 -4.31 21.30
N SER A 641 6.04 -5.24 21.50
CA SER A 641 6.08 -6.16 22.63
C SER A 641 7.04 -7.34 22.40
N TYR A 642 8.31 -7.07 22.11
CA TYR A 642 9.35 -8.09 21.92
C TYR A 642 10.60 -7.75 22.75
N GLN A 643 11.50 -8.73 22.93
CA GLN A 643 12.78 -8.47 23.60
C GLN A 643 13.74 -7.79 22.61
N ASP A 644 14.26 -6.63 22.99
CA ASP A 644 15.35 -5.99 22.26
C ASP A 644 16.64 -6.79 22.52
N PRO A 645 17.32 -7.29 21.47
CA PRO A 645 18.58 -8.03 21.63
C PRO A 645 19.70 -7.21 22.28
N GLY A 646 19.69 -5.88 22.13
CA GLY A 646 20.69 -4.95 22.64
C GLY A 646 20.39 -4.41 24.05
N LEU A 647 19.12 -4.40 24.48
CA LEU A 647 18.72 -3.90 25.79
C LEU A 647 17.57 -4.75 26.36
N PRO A 648 17.84 -5.82 27.14
CA PRO A 648 16.79 -6.67 27.68
C PRO A 648 15.75 -5.90 28.51
N PHE A 649 14.46 -6.24 28.35
CA PHE A 649 13.36 -5.41 28.88
C PHE A 649 13.38 -5.27 30.41
N ALA A 650 13.83 -6.30 31.14
CA ALA A 650 13.94 -6.24 32.60
C ALA A 650 14.99 -5.20 33.05
N ILE A 651 16.10 -5.10 32.33
CA ILE A 651 17.16 -4.10 32.60
C ILE A 651 16.64 -2.70 32.28
N PHE A 652 15.91 -2.56 31.17
CA PHE A 652 15.25 -1.30 30.81
C PHE A 652 14.29 -0.79 31.90
N LEU A 653 13.47 -1.67 32.49
CA LEU A 653 12.57 -1.31 33.60
C LEU A 653 13.32 -1.00 34.91
N GLU A 654 14.49 -1.62 35.13
CA GLU A 654 15.39 -1.27 36.25
C GLU A 654 15.94 0.15 36.07
N ASP A 655 16.38 0.51 34.86
CA ASP A 655 16.84 1.85 34.54
C ASP A 655 15.73 2.90 34.74
N ILE A 656 14.51 2.60 34.30
CA ILE A 656 13.34 3.45 34.59
C ILE A 656 13.13 3.60 36.10
N SER A 657 13.25 2.52 36.88
CA SER A 657 13.11 2.56 38.34
C SER A 657 14.18 3.44 38.99
N ASN A 658 15.40 3.43 38.46
CA ASN A 658 16.47 4.33 38.91
C ASN A 658 16.12 5.80 38.62
N VAL A 659 15.49 6.10 37.48
CA VAL A 659 15.01 7.46 37.18
C VAL A 659 13.90 7.87 38.14
N ILE A 660 12.91 7.00 38.39
CA ILE A 660 11.80 7.30 39.33
C ILE A 660 12.32 7.61 40.74
N THR A 661 13.38 6.93 41.18
CA THR A 661 13.94 7.11 42.53
C THR A 661 14.90 8.29 42.66
N THR A 662 15.59 8.64 41.58
CA THR A 662 16.61 9.72 41.58
C THR A 662 16.06 11.07 41.12
N GLN A 663 15.04 11.06 40.26
CA GLN A 663 14.37 12.24 39.74
C GLN A 663 13.04 12.46 40.46
N ALA A 664 12.59 13.70 40.49
CA ALA A 664 11.34 14.06 41.14
C ALA A 664 10.15 13.79 40.20
N VAL A 665 9.89 12.52 39.85
CA VAL A 665 8.83 12.12 38.91
C VAL A 665 7.44 12.28 39.55
N ASP A 666 6.59 13.11 38.96
CA ASP A 666 5.18 13.32 39.37
C ASP A 666 4.20 12.47 38.55
N LYS A 667 4.46 12.33 37.24
CA LYS A 667 3.58 11.62 36.29
C LYS A 667 4.34 10.52 35.58
N TYR A 668 3.68 9.40 35.33
CA TYR A 668 4.19 8.32 34.50
C TYR A 668 3.25 8.13 33.30
N ILE A 669 3.78 8.38 32.11
CA ILE A 669 3.06 8.31 30.84
C ILE A 669 3.60 7.11 30.07
N ILE A 670 2.73 6.15 29.74
CA ILE A 670 3.05 4.99 28.91
C ILE A 670 2.37 5.16 27.55
N ASP A 671 3.13 5.29 26.47
CA ASP A 671 2.61 5.47 25.12
C ASP A 671 2.57 4.13 24.37
N LEU A 672 1.34 3.71 24.02
CA LEU A 672 1.01 2.48 23.31
C LEU A 672 0.40 2.75 21.94
N ARG A 673 0.38 4.01 21.47
CA ARG A 673 -0.29 4.41 20.21
C ARG A 673 0.19 3.63 18.99
N HIS A 674 1.45 3.17 19.01
CA HIS A 674 2.09 2.41 17.93
C HIS A 674 2.40 0.96 18.29
N ASN A 675 1.76 0.37 19.32
CA ASN A 675 2.06 -0.99 19.78
C ASN A 675 1.14 -2.04 19.14
N PRO A 676 1.59 -2.80 18.12
CA PRO A 676 0.79 -3.85 17.49
C PRO A 676 0.75 -5.15 18.31
N GLY A 677 1.40 -5.19 19.48
CA GLY A 677 1.51 -6.37 20.34
C GLY A 677 2.79 -7.17 20.15
N GLY A 678 2.75 -8.46 20.48
CA GLY A 678 3.91 -9.35 20.47
C GLY A 678 3.86 -10.44 21.55
N LEU A 679 4.94 -10.58 22.32
CA LEU A 679 5.07 -11.53 23.41
C LEU A 679 4.16 -11.16 24.59
N PRO A 680 3.22 -12.03 25.00
CA PRO A 680 2.29 -11.75 26.10
C PRO A 680 2.95 -11.74 27.49
N SER A 681 4.23 -12.14 27.60
CA SER A 681 4.97 -12.16 28.87
C SER A 681 5.52 -10.79 29.30
N LEU A 682 5.74 -9.85 28.37
CA LEU A 682 6.31 -8.54 28.69
C LEU A 682 5.36 -7.62 29.47
N PRO A 683 4.05 -7.56 29.17
CA PRO A 683 3.11 -6.77 29.97
C PRO A 683 3.16 -7.13 31.47
N GLY A 684 3.33 -8.41 31.82
CA GLY A 684 3.48 -8.83 33.22
C GLY A 684 4.69 -8.21 33.93
N LEU A 685 5.80 -7.97 33.22
CA LEU A 685 6.97 -7.28 33.80
C LEU A 685 6.69 -5.81 34.10
N ILE A 686 5.86 -5.15 33.28
CA ILE A 686 5.40 -3.77 33.55
C ILE A 686 4.51 -3.75 34.79
N ALA A 687 3.63 -4.74 34.97
CA ALA A 687 2.82 -4.86 36.19
C ALA A 687 3.70 -4.97 37.45
N PHE A 688 4.67 -5.88 37.46
CA PHE A 688 5.62 -6.00 38.59
C PHE A 688 6.40 -4.70 38.85
N HIS A 689 6.79 -3.99 37.79
CA HIS A 689 7.43 -2.69 37.92
C HIS A 689 6.51 -1.64 38.56
N LEU A 690 5.24 -1.56 38.16
CA LEU A 690 4.28 -0.62 38.73
C LEU A 690 3.84 -0.97 40.16
N GLU A 691 3.80 -2.26 40.51
CA GLU A 691 3.59 -2.71 41.90
C GLU A 691 4.68 -2.19 42.84
N ALA A 692 5.92 -2.06 42.35
CA ALA A 692 7.03 -1.47 43.10
C ALA A 692 6.96 0.06 43.19
N HIS A 693 6.12 0.72 42.37
CA HIS A 693 5.93 2.17 42.32
C HIS A 693 4.44 2.56 42.48
N PRO A 694 3.78 2.18 43.59
CA PRO A 694 2.34 2.30 43.74
C PRO A 694 1.84 3.75 43.79
N GLN A 695 2.72 4.74 44.00
CA GLN A 695 2.37 6.15 44.03
C GLN A 695 1.69 6.64 42.73
N PHE A 696 2.01 6.03 41.58
CA PHE A 696 1.41 6.44 40.32
C PHE A 696 -0.05 5.98 40.21
N SER A 697 -0.34 4.74 40.61
CA SER A 697 -1.70 4.19 40.61
C SER A 697 -2.56 4.76 41.73
N GLN A 698 -2.03 4.91 42.94
CA GLN A 698 -2.77 5.41 44.11
C GLN A 698 -3.21 6.87 43.95
N ASN A 699 -2.37 7.68 43.29
CA ASN A 699 -2.63 9.11 43.12
C ASN A 699 -3.21 9.47 41.73
N ARG A 700 -3.58 8.47 40.91
CA ARG A 700 -4.05 8.66 39.52
C ARG A 700 -3.09 9.49 38.65
N LYS A 701 -1.80 9.19 38.77
CA LYS A 701 -0.70 9.82 38.03
C LYS A 701 -0.12 8.93 36.93
N LEU A 702 -0.79 7.82 36.64
CA LEU A 702 -0.48 6.91 35.54
C LEU A 702 -1.40 7.20 34.36
N PHE A 703 -0.82 7.64 33.24
CA PHE A 703 -1.54 7.94 32.00
C PHE A 703 -1.07 6.99 30.91
N VAL A 704 -2.01 6.47 30.12
CA VAL A 704 -1.70 5.56 29.01
C VAL A 704 -2.23 6.16 27.73
N LEU A 705 -1.33 6.41 26.78
CA LEU A 705 -1.69 6.97 25.48
C LEU A 705 -2.01 5.81 24.54
N ILE A 706 -3.22 5.79 23.98
CA ILE A 706 -3.70 4.70 23.12
C ILE A 706 -4.15 5.23 21.75
N GLY A 707 -4.15 4.33 20.76
CA GLY A 707 -4.63 4.67 19.42
C GLY A 707 -5.05 3.45 18.62
N ASN A 708 -5.47 3.70 17.38
CA ASN A 708 -6.02 2.66 16.48
C ASN A 708 -5.02 1.55 16.10
N GLN A 709 -3.71 1.72 16.33
CA GLN A 709 -2.70 0.68 16.14
C GLN A 709 -2.39 -0.10 17.43
N THR A 710 -2.93 0.31 18.58
CA THR A 710 -2.82 -0.46 19.82
C THR A 710 -3.60 -1.77 19.64
N PHE A 711 -2.88 -2.89 19.57
CA PHE A 711 -3.41 -4.20 19.16
C PHE A 711 -2.80 -5.34 19.99
N SER A 712 -3.49 -6.48 20.11
CA SER A 712 -3.01 -7.72 20.74
C SER A 712 -2.39 -7.50 22.14
N SER A 713 -1.11 -7.83 22.37
CA SER A 713 -0.46 -7.61 23.67
C SER A 713 -0.43 -6.14 24.12
N GLY A 714 -0.54 -5.17 23.20
CA GLY A 714 -0.73 -3.76 23.52
C GLY A 714 -2.10 -3.50 24.14
N VAL A 715 -3.15 -4.18 23.66
CA VAL A 715 -4.50 -4.13 24.24
C VAL A 715 -4.55 -4.87 25.57
N TYR A 716 -3.86 -6.01 25.69
CA TYR A 716 -3.70 -6.70 26.98
C TYR A 716 -3.09 -5.76 28.03
N LEU A 717 -1.97 -5.10 27.71
CA LEU A 717 -1.34 -4.14 28.59
C LEU A 717 -2.29 -2.98 28.93
N THR A 718 -2.98 -2.42 27.93
CA THR A 718 -3.97 -1.35 28.12
C THR A 718 -5.05 -1.75 29.13
N SER A 719 -5.66 -2.93 28.92
CA SER A 719 -6.71 -3.46 29.79
C SER A 719 -6.21 -3.68 31.22
N MET A 720 -5.02 -4.28 31.35
CA MET A 720 -4.38 -4.52 32.64
C MET A 720 -4.09 -3.22 33.40
N LEU A 721 -3.54 -2.20 32.73
CA LEU A 721 -3.23 -0.90 33.34
C LEU A 721 -4.50 -0.16 33.78
N GLN A 722 -5.56 -0.22 32.97
CA GLN A 722 -6.83 0.40 33.32
C GLN A 722 -7.47 -0.29 34.55
N GLN A 723 -7.55 -1.62 34.55
CA GLN A 723 -8.28 -2.38 35.57
C GLN A 723 -7.51 -2.54 36.88
N GLN A 724 -6.19 -2.76 36.83
CA GLN A 724 -5.39 -3.10 38.00
C GLN A 724 -4.63 -1.91 38.58
N PHE A 725 -4.32 -0.91 37.74
CA PHE A 725 -3.42 0.20 38.11
C PHE A 725 -4.09 1.58 38.07
N ASN A 726 -5.41 1.65 37.91
CA ASN A 726 -6.20 2.90 37.82
C ASN A 726 -5.61 3.91 36.80
N ALA A 727 -5.05 3.40 35.71
CA ALA A 727 -4.52 4.25 34.66
C ALA A 727 -5.64 5.04 33.97
N THR A 728 -5.36 6.30 33.61
CA THR A 728 -6.26 7.11 32.76
C THR A 728 -5.84 6.95 31.30
N LEU A 729 -6.74 6.45 30.46
CA LEU A 729 -6.52 6.26 29.03
C LEU A 729 -6.81 7.55 28.25
N ILE A 730 -5.89 7.95 27.36
CA ILE A 730 -5.99 9.20 26.60
C ILE A 730 -5.64 8.92 25.13
N GLY A 731 -6.41 9.46 24.18
CA GLY A 731 -6.10 9.35 22.75
C GLY A 731 -7.28 8.86 21.92
N GLU A 732 -7.07 7.82 21.11
CA GLU A 732 -8.09 7.26 20.22
C GLU A 732 -8.42 5.80 20.61
N PRO A 733 -9.58 5.26 20.20
CA PRO A 733 -9.94 3.87 20.48
C PRO A 733 -8.93 2.87 19.91
N THR A 734 -8.77 1.73 20.60
CA THR A 734 -7.83 0.67 20.20
C THR A 734 -8.27 -0.06 18.92
N GLY A 735 -7.30 -0.61 18.19
CA GLY A 735 -7.55 -1.37 16.96
C GLY A 735 -8.18 -2.75 17.18
N GLN A 736 -8.28 -3.20 18.43
CA GLN A 736 -8.87 -4.49 18.82
C GLN A 736 -9.82 -4.34 20.01
N GLY A 737 -10.75 -5.28 20.14
CA GLY A 737 -11.60 -5.42 21.33
C GLY A 737 -10.81 -5.82 22.57
N ALA A 738 -11.42 -5.72 23.76
CA ALA A 738 -10.76 -6.07 25.01
C ALA A 738 -10.58 -7.59 25.19
N ASN A 739 -11.46 -8.38 24.58
CA ASN A 739 -11.45 -9.83 24.58
C ASN A 739 -11.41 -10.32 23.14
N PHE A 740 -10.49 -11.21 22.81
CA PHE A 740 -10.21 -11.58 21.43
C PHE A 740 -9.50 -12.93 21.32
N TYR A 741 -9.52 -13.52 20.13
CA TYR A 741 -8.72 -14.68 19.80
C TYR A 741 -7.32 -14.22 19.36
N ALA A 742 -6.27 -14.89 19.84
CA ALA A 742 -4.88 -14.62 19.43
C ALA A 742 -4.02 -15.90 19.56
N SER A 743 -2.71 -15.71 19.72
CA SER A 743 -1.69 -16.77 19.68
C SER A 743 -1.69 -17.50 18.34
N PRO A 744 -1.41 -16.80 17.23
CA PRO A 744 -1.56 -17.37 15.90
C PRO A 744 -0.64 -18.59 15.71
N GLU A 745 -1.23 -19.71 15.31
CA GLU A 745 -0.53 -20.85 14.73
C GLU A 745 -0.43 -20.66 13.22
N GLU A 746 0.74 -21.00 12.66
CA GLU A 746 1.00 -20.92 11.22
C GLU A 746 0.81 -22.30 10.59
N PHE A 747 0.14 -22.37 9.46
CA PHE A 747 0.27 -23.52 8.55
C PHE A 747 0.50 -23.07 7.12
N VAL A 748 1.06 -23.97 6.31
CA VAL A 748 1.40 -23.72 4.92
C VAL A 748 0.47 -24.51 4.01
N LEU A 749 -0.14 -23.83 3.05
CA LEU A 749 -0.96 -24.46 2.02
C LEU A 749 -0.07 -25.33 1.11
N PRO A 750 -0.49 -26.58 0.82
CA PRO A 750 0.42 -27.60 0.28
C PRO A 750 0.91 -27.32 -1.14
N ASN A 751 0.17 -26.59 -1.97
CA ASN A 751 0.53 -26.34 -3.36
C ASN A 751 1.12 -24.94 -3.57
N SER A 752 0.47 -23.90 -3.07
CA SER A 752 0.91 -22.50 -3.22
C SER A 752 2.05 -22.09 -2.30
N GLY A 753 2.27 -22.82 -1.20
CA GLY A 753 3.21 -22.41 -0.16
C GLY A 753 2.77 -21.21 0.67
N LEU A 754 1.53 -20.73 0.50
CA LEU A 754 0.99 -19.63 1.28
C LEU A 754 0.92 -19.99 2.76
N THR A 755 1.45 -19.10 3.60
CA THR A 755 1.36 -19.23 5.06
C THR A 755 0.08 -18.56 5.55
N ILE A 756 -0.75 -19.30 6.27
CA ILE A 756 -1.97 -18.80 6.92
C ILE A 756 -1.73 -18.75 8.43
N ASN A 757 -2.09 -17.63 9.03
CA ASN A 757 -2.18 -17.47 10.49
C ASN A 757 -3.60 -17.85 10.92
N PHE A 758 -3.72 -18.68 11.95
CA PHE A 758 -4.97 -18.91 12.66
C PHE A 758 -4.77 -18.66 14.14
N SER A 759 -5.63 -17.85 14.74
CA SER A 759 -5.71 -17.76 16.19
C SER A 759 -5.88 -19.16 16.79
N SER A 760 -5.38 -19.38 18.01
CA SER A 760 -5.52 -20.67 18.72
C SER A 760 -6.14 -20.51 20.10
N THR A 761 -5.96 -19.34 20.73
CA THR A 761 -6.30 -19.12 22.15
C THR A 761 -7.26 -17.95 22.29
N TYR A 762 -8.36 -18.13 23.02
CA TYR A 762 -9.22 -17.02 23.45
C TYR A 762 -8.62 -16.34 24.67
N TRP A 763 -8.47 -15.03 24.61
CA TRP A 763 -8.00 -14.20 25.70
C TRP A 763 -9.13 -13.31 26.22
N ASP A 764 -9.45 -13.49 27.51
CA ASP A 764 -10.48 -12.74 28.21
C ASP A 764 -9.81 -11.77 29.20
N PHE A 765 -9.52 -10.55 28.74
CA PHE A 765 -8.81 -9.55 29.53
C PHE A 765 -9.75 -8.52 30.18
N ALA A 766 -11.07 -8.58 29.94
CA ALA A 766 -12.05 -7.67 30.53
C ALA A 766 -13.36 -8.37 30.87
N GLU A 767 -13.93 -8.03 32.04
CA GLU A 767 -15.21 -8.58 32.50
C GLU A 767 -16.39 -8.32 31.54
N VAL A 768 -16.28 -7.28 30.71
CA VAL A 768 -17.28 -6.91 29.70
C VAL A 768 -16.60 -6.95 28.33
N THR A 769 -17.06 -7.86 27.46
CA THR A 769 -16.66 -7.87 26.05
C THR A 769 -17.05 -6.54 25.41
N ARG A 770 -16.07 -5.87 24.82
CA ARG A 770 -16.25 -4.62 24.06
C ARG A 770 -15.56 -4.78 22.71
N GLU A 771 -16.19 -4.25 21.67
CA GLU A 771 -15.63 -4.22 20.31
C GLU A 771 -14.33 -3.40 20.21
N THR A 772 -14.10 -2.47 21.14
CA THR A 772 -12.87 -1.68 21.27
C THR A 772 -12.69 -1.17 22.70
N ILE A 773 -11.46 -0.83 23.10
CA ILE A 773 -11.20 -0.06 24.33
C ILE A 773 -11.22 1.43 23.98
N PHE A 774 -12.23 2.13 24.50
CA PHE A 774 -12.31 3.58 24.40
C PHE A 774 -11.40 4.27 25.44
N PRO A 775 -10.76 5.39 25.08
CA PRO A 775 -10.03 6.21 26.03
C PRO A 775 -10.99 6.86 27.05
N ASP A 776 -10.51 7.13 28.26
CA ASP A 776 -11.24 7.93 29.25
C ASP A 776 -11.31 9.40 28.82
N ILE A 777 -10.29 9.89 28.10
CA ILE A 777 -10.24 11.21 27.48
C ILE A 777 -9.96 11.04 25.99
N SER A 778 -10.98 11.21 25.16
CA SER A 778 -10.87 11.15 23.70
C SER A 778 -10.15 12.38 23.16
N VAL A 779 -9.06 12.16 22.44
CA VAL A 779 -8.24 13.20 21.80
C VAL A 779 -7.88 12.72 20.39
N PRO A 780 -8.72 13.00 19.38
CA PRO A 780 -8.41 12.69 17.99
C PRO A 780 -7.18 13.49 17.52
N ILE A 781 -6.37 12.90 16.65
CA ILE A 781 -5.24 13.60 16.02
C ILE A 781 -5.72 14.14 14.66
N SER A 782 -5.61 15.46 14.46
CA SER A 782 -5.88 16.09 13.16
C SER A 782 -4.63 16.10 12.29
N SER A 783 -4.81 16.17 10.97
CA SER A 783 -3.70 16.34 10.02
C SER A 783 -2.94 17.65 10.31
N ILE A 784 -3.65 18.72 10.68
CA ILE A 784 -3.08 20.03 11.03
C ILE A 784 -2.13 19.90 12.23
N ASP A 785 -2.56 19.22 13.30
CA ASP A 785 -1.71 19.02 14.48
C ASP A 785 -0.48 18.20 14.13
N TYR A 786 -0.66 17.11 13.38
CA TYR A 786 0.43 16.23 12.98
C TYR A 786 1.50 16.96 12.17
N PHE A 787 1.10 17.65 11.10
CA PHE A 787 2.04 18.35 10.22
C PHE A 787 2.66 19.60 10.88
N ALA A 788 2.03 20.16 11.91
CA ALA A 788 2.62 21.19 12.76
C ALA A 788 3.62 20.64 13.81
N GLY A 789 3.79 19.31 13.88
CA GLY A 789 4.65 18.65 14.87
C GLY A 789 4.09 18.72 16.30
N LEU A 790 2.77 18.84 16.45
CA LEU A 790 2.10 18.91 17.74
C LEU A 790 1.64 17.52 18.20
N ASP A 791 1.66 17.31 19.52
CA ASP A 791 1.14 16.09 20.14
C ASP A 791 0.02 16.43 21.15
N PRO A 792 -1.23 16.58 20.68
CA PRO A 792 -2.35 16.95 21.55
C PRO A 792 -2.64 15.86 22.60
N VAL A 793 -2.34 14.60 22.33
CA VAL A 793 -2.56 13.47 23.23
C VAL A 793 -1.60 13.54 24.41
N LEU A 794 -0.29 13.69 24.15
CA LEU A 794 0.71 13.87 25.21
C LEU A 794 0.48 15.17 25.99
N ASN A 795 0.18 16.28 25.30
CA ASN A 795 -0.14 17.55 25.95
C ASN A 795 -1.32 17.42 26.92
N THR A 796 -2.35 16.67 26.53
CA THR A 796 -3.50 16.38 27.39
C THR A 796 -3.06 15.64 28.65
N ALA A 797 -2.25 14.59 28.53
CA ALA A 797 -1.71 13.85 29.68
C ALA A 797 -0.84 14.74 30.60
N LEU A 798 -0.01 15.60 30.02
CA LEU A 798 0.82 16.54 30.77
C LEU A 798 -0.01 17.61 31.50
N SER A 799 -1.18 17.97 30.97
CA SER A 799 -2.09 18.94 31.60
C SER A 799 -2.94 18.37 32.73
N GLN A 800 -3.06 17.04 32.84
CA GLN A 800 -3.84 16.39 33.90
C GLN A 800 -3.24 16.68 35.29
N PRO A 801 -4.09 16.77 36.34
CA PRO A 801 -3.67 17.22 37.67
C PRO A 801 -2.72 16.29 38.41
#